data_AF-A0A0Q5BME2-F1
#
_entry.id   AF-A0A0Q5BME2-F1
#
_cell.length_a   1.000
_cell.length_b   1.000
_cell.length_c   1.000
_cell.angle_alpha   90.00
_cell.angle_beta   90.00
_cell.angle_gamma   90.00
#
_symmetry.space_group_name_H-M   'P 1'
#
loop_
_entity.id
_entity.type
_entity.pdbx_description
1 polymer ?
#
loop_
_entity_poly.entity_id
_entity_poly.type
_entity_poly.pdbx_seq_one_letter_code
_entity_poly.pdbx_strand_id
1 'polypeptide(L)'
;MLLLAALAGPAAGAAGSDPVVTVEETVTTPAPGTTVTTTRTSTSAPPAEPEEPAAVDPVCTAAQTLIDQGRPVDALALIDAERTARGEEAAQLCTEQRRDALLAETTGPEGPIGDADRAWEAIVEQWITPLLGSMLLALGWTALAFVVAVRVLTALPWMHSRRRDRGAQAALAVGAATSAVVALVLIAALLDQRGRGSRFEEGGVAGEGVVQAPSVFWIGPAVLLVVSAVLTAAHLLGRLRVSLLAMDVQGDVDRSKERTTQLIALLGRVGGSPPAGVEIPRGSDVTSLGDSMLLPAPVGAVAKAVLGILAALVGRTPWKVALDYLDDDTAAVVVSRNGRTVQTAELSTSAGPAVGGVFAGNDIEEKRSMLCALAAGVVIVALSRAHPGFEGLGGATDGRSVGLQYVATTTFTDDHRTAMLLLGRALQIDPGNRAADVALQNLLHRRATDAVELRAYRDSLAETADSLQRDGHTLLAQRVLITYFAVLVNLHAAAPTTLRPYDLPQRHLQMEKLLAETERRDRVTEQDPLLLATRQRYAVLVAAVEAEYRGIGSEPAPGGLDAVAASTAPAAGPPTVSAATTPTAVPDRSRLDPHGAYNSALVALQNNEDALAEFLIQPALTSLELRRWIRRDPDVVRNRDRAAVARMAGGGSPARLWDLELFAPHRAACRRAGIATPLALATVGSDEKTAADLGLTTATLRRLADAAGVAGRLWSVAAPSLPRRTNFLTVRTDLAQWRVDLAEIVLDGDEPDVATPNGVVEALRKRVPRPAAEHEDFAAEVGAWLVELGLVA
;
A
#
# COMPACT_ATOMS: atom_id res chain seq x y z
N MET A 1 -63.95 -13.88 -10.16
CA MET A 1 -64.17 -12.60 -9.46
C MET A 1 -63.28 -11.58 -10.16
N LEU A 2 -63.90 -10.62 -10.87
CA LEU A 2 -63.38 -9.34 -11.39
C LEU A 2 -62.20 -9.35 -12.39
N LEU A 3 -62.20 -8.62 -13.53
CA LEU A 3 -63.22 -7.83 -14.23
C LEU A 3 -62.70 -7.47 -15.65
N LEU A 4 -63.64 -7.22 -16.57
CA LEU A 4 -63.54 -6.69 -17.95
C LEU A 4 -62.79 -5.35 -18.13
N ALA A 5 -62.24 -5.13 -19.35
CA ALA A 5 -62.52 -4.00 -20.27
C ALA A 5 -61.62 -4.15 -21.53
N ALA A 6 -62.05 -4.37 -22.77
CA ALA A 6 -63.03 -3.70 -23.65
C ALA A 6 -62.66 -2.26 -24.03
N LEU A 7 -62.01 -2.07 -25.18
CA LEU A 7 -62.14 -0.87 -26.03
C LEU A 7 -61.98 -1.29 -27.51
N ALA A 8 -62.93 -0.84 -28.33
CA ALA A 8 -63.07 -1.14 -29.75
C ALA A 8 -63.09 0.16 -30.56
N GLY A 9 -62.62 0.07 -31.82
CA GLY A 9 -63.02 0.92 -32.96
C GLY A 9 -61.88 1.62 -33.70
N PRO A 10 -62.06 2.01 -34.98
CA PRO A 10 -62.78 1.36 -36.08
C PRO A 10 -61.91 1.15 -37.33
N ALA A 11 -62.50 0.51 -38.35
CA ALA A 11 -61.88 0.05 -39.58
C ALA A 11 -61.62 1.14 -40.66
N ALA A 12 -60.52 0.96 -41.39
CA ALA A 12 -60.28 1.33 -42.80
C ALA A 12 -59.12 0.40 -43.23
N GLY A 13 -59.08 -0.31 -44.35
CA GLY A 13 -59.46 -0.08 -45.73
C GLY A 13 -58.44 -0.90 -46.55
N ALA A 14 -58.87 -1.49 -47.65
CA ALA A 14 -58.21 -2.60 -48.37
C ALA A 14 -56.78 -2.34 -48.90
N ALA A 15 -55.95 -3.39 -48.91
CA ALA A 15 -55.23 -3.89 -50.09
C ALA A 15 -54.51 -5.21 -49.73
N GLY A 16 -54.72 -6.26 -50.52
CA GLY A 16 -54.09 -7.57 -50.32
C GLY A 16 -52.58 -7.50 -50.55
N SER A 17 -51.82 -8.03 -49.59
CA SER A 17 -50.42 -8.43 -49.74
C SER A 17 -50.22 -9.68 -48.88
N ASP A 18 -49.51 -10.66 -49.43
CA ASP A 18 -49.28 -11.97 -48.83
C ASP A 18 -48.59 -11.86 -47.45
N PRO A 19 -48.86 -12.79 -46.51
CA PRO A 19 -48.41 -12.64 -45.13
C PRO A 19 -46.90 -12.89 -45.01
N VAL A 20 -46.15 -11.82 -44.73
CA VAL A 20 -44.80 -11.92 -44.18
C VAL A 20 -44.92 -12.39 -42.73
N VAL A 21 -44.39 -13.59 -42.44
CA VAL A 21 -44.36 -14.13 -41.07
C VAL A 21 -43.14 -13.57 -40.35
N THR A 22 -43.35 -12.58 -39.50
CA THR A 22 -42.34 -12.06 -38.58
C THR A 22 -42.39 -12.85 -37.28
N VAL A 23 -41.30 -13.52 -36.91
CA VAL A 23 -41.19 -14.23 -35.63
C VAL A 23 -40.31 -13.40 -34.70
N GLU A 24 -40.88 -12.96 -33.58
CA GLU A 24 -40.15 -12.32 -32.50
C GLU A 24 -39.84 -13.36 -31.41
N GLU A 25 -38.55 -13.62 -31.20
CA GLU A 25 -38.10 -14.48 -30.12
C GLU A 25 -37.47 -13.59 -29.03
N THR A 26 -38.05 -13.65 -27.83
CA THR A 26 -37.57 -12.90 -26.67
C THR A 26 -36.89 -13.88 -25.72
N VAL A 27 -35.57 -13.79 -25.60
CA VAL A 27 -34.80 -14.65 -24.69
C VAL A 27 -34.40 -13.81 -23.48
N THR A 28 -34.83 -14.24 -22.30
CA THR A 28 -34.48 -13.62 -21.02
C THR A 28 -33.48 -14.49 -20.29
N THR A 29 -32.25 -14.02 -20.12
CA THR A 29 -31.19 -14.77 -19.43
C THR A 29 -31.02 -14.21 -18.01
N PRO A 30 -31.25 -15.01 -16.95
CA PRO A 30 -31.11 -14.52 -15.58
C PRO A 30 -29.64 -14.47 -15.15
N ALA A 31 -29.16 -13.27 -14.82
CA ALA A 31 -27.95 -13.05 -14.01
C ALA A 31 -28.35 -12.35 -12.69
N PRO A 32 -27.68 -12.64 -11.56
CA PRO A 32 -28.04 -12.06 -10.28
C PRO A 32 -27.69 -10.56 -10.26
N GLY A 33 -28.73 -9.72 -10.36
CA GLY A 33 -28.64 -8.26 -10.16
C GLY A 33 -29.09 -7.40 -11.34
N THR A 34 -29.26 -7.97 -12.55
CA THR A 34 -29.76 -7.24 -13.72
C THR A 34 -30.40 -8.19 -14.73
N THR A 35 -31.65 -7.92 -15.09
CA THR A 35 -32.35 -8.65 -16.17
C THR A 35 -32.09 -7.92 -17.48
N VAL A 36 -31.39 -8.56 -18.42
CA VAL A 36 -31.22 -8.04 -19.78
C VAL A 36 -32.15 -8.84 -20.68
N THR A 37 -33.11 -8.15 -21.29
CA THR A 37 -34.04 -8.73 -22.28
C THR A 37 -33.55 -8.33 -23.67
N THR A 38 -33.19 -9.30 -24.48
CA THR A 38 -32.80 -9.06 -25.87
C THR A 38 -33.89 -9.62 -26.78
N THR A 39 -34.56 -8.75 -27.53
CA THR A 39 -35.58 -9.15 -28.53
C THR A 39 -34.90 -9.28 -29.89
N ARG A 40 -35.06 -10.43 -30.55
CA ARG A 40 -34.57 -10.65 -31.90
C ARG A 40 -35.75 -10.86 -32.83
N THR A 41 -35.89 -9.98 -33.82
CA THR A 41 -36.92 -10.06 -34.85
C THR A 41 -36.33 -10.72 -36.09
N SER A 42 -36.87 -11.86 -36.52
CA SER A 42 -36.52 -12.54 -37.75
C SER A 42 -37.67 -12.46 -38.74
N THR A 43 -37.40 -11.89 -39.91
CA THR A 43 -38.35 -11.82 -41.04
C THR A 43 -37.94 -12.86 -42.06
N SER A 44 -38.75 -13.90 -42.24
CA SER A 44 -38.56 -14.90 -43.30
C SER A 44 -39.24 -14.41 -44.58
N ALA A 45 -38.46 -14.20 -45.64
CA ALA A 45 -38.98 -14.02 -46.99
C ALA A 45 -39.27 -15.41 -47.63
N PRO A 46 -40.30 -15.54 -48.49
CA PRO A 46 -40.59 -16.78 -49.18
C PRO A 46 -39.44 -17.19 -50.12
N PRO A 47 -39.25 -18.50 -50.37
CA PRO A 47 -38.16 -18.99 -51.21
C PRO A 47 -38.33 -18.48 -52.64
N ALA A 48 -37.32 -17.76 -53.12
CA ALA A 48 -37.27 -17.28 -54.50
C ALA A 48 -37.24 -18.46 -55.49
N GLU A 49 -38.00 -18.34 -56.58
CA GLU A 49 -37.91 -19.20 -57.75
C GLU A 49 -36.45 -19.26 -58.25
N PRO A 50 -35.98 -20.41 -58.78
CA PRO A 50 -34.63 -20.56 -59.28
C PRO A 50 -34.42 -19.62 -60.47
N GLU A 51 -33.67 -18.53 -60.23
CA GLU A 51 -33.18 -17.65 -61.29
C GLU A 51 -32.28 -18.45 -62.23
N GLU A 52 -32.55 -18.33 -63.53
CA GLU A 52 -31.65 -18.80 -64.59
C GLU A 52 -30.22 -18.31 -64.31
N PRO A 53 -29.19 -19.15 -64.51
CA PRO A 53 -27.81 -18.79 -64.18
C PRO A 53 -27.41 -17.53 -64.91
N ALA A 54 -27.38 -16.41 -64.18
CA ALA A 54 -26.85 -15.15 -64.67
C ALA A 54 -25.45 -15.43 -65.23
N ALA A 55 -25.19 -14.91 -66.44
CA ALA A 55 -23.91 -15.08 -67.11
C ALA A 55 -22.78 -14.69 -66.13
N VAL A 56 -21.98 -15.69 -65.73
CA VAL A 56 -20.90 -15.51 -64.75
C VAL A 56 -19.95 -14.46 -65.29
N ASP A 57 -19.74 -13.38 -64.54
CA ASP A 57 -18.86 -12.30 -64.97
C ASP A 57 -17.44 -12.90 -65.19
N PRO A 58 -16.83 -12.66 -66.38
CA PRO A 58 -15.52 -13.22 -66.70
C PRO A 58 -14.45 -12.82 -65.69
N VAL A 59 -14.60 -11.67 -65.01
CA VAL A 59 -13.68 -11.21 -63.97
C VAL A 59 -13.74 -12.10 -62.73
N CYS A 60 -14.92 -12.56 -62.32
CA CYS A 60 -15.05 -13.45 -61.18
C CYS A 60 -14.46 -14.84 -61.48
N THR A 61 -14.63 -15.32 -62.71
CA THR A 61 -14.01 -16.58 -63.17
C THR A 61 -12.48 -16.48 -63.21
N ALA A 62 -11.95 -15.35 -63.70
CA ALA A 62 -10.51 -15.09 -63.72
C ALA A 62 -9.94 -14.96 -62.30
N ALA A 63 -10.64 -14.28 -61.39
CA ALA A 63 -10.25 -14.18 -60.00
C ALA A 63 -10.24 -15.54 -59.30
N GLN A 64 -11.26 -16.39 -59.53
CA GLN A 64 -11.27 -17.76 -59.00
C GLN A 64 -10.07 -18.58 -59.50
N THR A 65 -9.74 -18.46 -60.79
CA THR A 65 -8.58 -19.14 -61.37
C THR A 65 -7.27 -18.71 -60.71
N LEU A 66 -7.14 -17.43 -60.32
CA LEU A 66 -5.97 -16.92 -59.58
C LEU A 66 -5.91 -17.44 -58.15
N ILE A 67 -7.06 -17.60 -57.47
CA ILE A 67 -7.14 -18.22 -56.14
C ILE A 67 -6.70 -19.69 -56.22
N ASP A 68 -7.23 -20.44 -57.18
CA ASP A 68 -6.91 -21.86 -57.39
C ASP A 68 -5.42 -22.09 -57.74
N GLN A 69 -4.77 -21.08 -58.31
CA GLN A 69 -3.32 -21.08 -58.59
C GLN A 69 -2.45 -20.66 -57.40
N GLY A 70 -3.04 -20.41 -56.22
CA GLY A 70 -2.32 -19.94 -55.04
C GLY A 70 -1.83 -18.49 -55.15
N ARG A 71 -2.51 -17.66 -55.96
CA ARG A 71 -2.19 -16.23 -56.17
C ARG A 71 -3.33 -15.32 -55.67
N PRO A 72 -3.70 -15.38 -54.38
CA PRO A 72 -4.85 -14.64 -53.85
C PRO A 72 -4.67 -13.12 -53.90
N VAL A 73 -3.44 -12.60 -53.78
CA VAL A 73 -3.16 -11.16 -53.89
C VAL A 73 -3.47 -10.63 -55.29
N ASP A 74 -3.14 -11.40 -56.32
CA ASP A 74 -3.44 -11.04 -57.72
C ASP A 74 -4.94 -11.12 -58.00
N ALA A 75 -5.64 -12.09 -57.38
CA ALA A 75 -7.10 -12.18 -57.44
C ALA A 75 -7.78 -10.96 -56.79
N LEU A 76 -7.29 -10.52 -55.62
CA LEU A 76 -7.80 -9.32 -54.94
C LEU A 76 -7.55 -8.06 -55.74
N ALA A 77 -6.34 -7.89 -56.28
CA ALA A 77 -6.01 -6.76 -57.13
C ALA A 77 -6.90 -6.71 -58.38
N LEU A 78 -7.20 -7.86 -58.98
CA LEU A 78 -8.11 -7.96 -60.14
C LEU A 78 -9.54 -7.56 -59.77
N ILE A 79 -10.07 -8.07 -58.65
CA ILE A 79 -11.43 -7.76 -58.20
C ILE A 79 -11.56 -6.28 -57.81
N ASP A 80 -10.59 -5.74 -57.05
CA ASP A 80 -10.64 -4.37 -56.57
C ASP A 80 -10.43 -3.35 -57.71
N ALA A 81 -9.60 -3.67 -58.71
CA ALA A 81 -9.46 -2.86 -59.91
C ALA A 81 -10.77 -2.78 -60.70
N GLU A 82 -11.47 -3.91 -60.88
CA GLU A 82 -12.74 -3.93 -61.61
C GLU A 82 -13.86 -3.22 -60.86
N ARG A 83 -13.93 -3.41 -59.54
CA ARG A 83 -14.88 -2.68 -58.67
C ARG A 83 -14.66 -1.17 -58.75
N THR A 84 -13.41 -0.73 -58.76
CA THR A 84 -13.06 0.68 -58.87
C THR A 84 -13.42 1.24 -60.25
N ALA A 85 -13.20 0.47 -61.32
CA ALA A 85 -13.48 0.89 -62.69
C ALA A 85 -14.99 1.06 -62.98
N ARG A 86 -15.85 0.23 -62.36
CA ARG A 86 -17.31 0.23 -62.59
C ARG A 86 -18.12 1.07 -61.59
N GLY A 87 -17.49 1.57 -60.52
CA GLY A 87 -18.14 2.45 -59.53
C GLY A 87 -19.07 1.72 -58.55
N GLU A 88 -19.96 2.47 -57.87
CA GLU A 88 -20.78 1.97 -56.75
C GLU A 88 -21.67 0.77 -57.11
N GLU A 89 -22.15 0.67 -58.35
CA GLU A 89 -22.99 -0.45 -58.82
C GLU A 89 -22.25 -1.80 -58.84
N ALA A 90 -20.91 -1.78 -58.88
CA ALA A 90 -20.08 -2.99 -58.84
C ALA A 90 -19.59 -3.37 -57.43
N ALA A 91 -20.06 -2.70 -56.37
CA ALA A 91 -19.62 -2.98 -55.00
C ALA A 91 -19.90 -4.42 -54.53
N GLN A 92 -20.78 -5.15 -55.22
CA GLN A 92 -21.09 -6.56 -54.97
C GLN A 92 -20.47 -7.54 -55.99
N LEU A 93 -19.74 -7.04 -57.00
CA LEU A 93 -19.08 -7.89 -58.00
C LEU A 93 -18.04 -8.80 -57.32
N CYS A 94 -18.07 -10.09 -57.61
CA CYS A 94 -17.14 -11.11 -57.12
C CYS A 94 -16.96 -11.17 -55.58
N THR A 95 -18.04 -10.95 -54.83
CA THR A 95 -17.97 -10.88 -53.35
C THR A 95 -17.49 -12.20 -52.72
N GLU A 96 -17.90 -13.34 -53.26
CA GLU A 96 -17.43 -14.66 -52.80
C GLU A 96 -15.94 -14.85 -53.08
N GLN A 97 -15.49 -14.60 -54.31
CA GLN A 97 -14.09 -14.76 -54.70
C GLN A 97 -13.18 -13.80 -53.92
N ARG A 98 -13.66 -12.57 -53.62
CA ARG A 98 -12.92 -11.62 -52.80
C ARG A 98 -12.74 -12.11 -51.36
N ARG A 99 -13.79 -12.73 -50.79
CA ARG A 99 -13.72 -13.34 -49.46
C ARG A 99 -12.75 -14.52 -49.45
N ASP A 100 -12.81 -15.38 -50.45
CA ASP A 100 -11.94 -16.56 -50.53
C ASP A 100 -10.48 -16.17 -50.74
N ALA A 101 -10.20 -15.14 -51.53
CA ALA A 101 -8.86 -14.60 -51.70
C ALA A 101 -8.31 -13.97 -50.40
N LEU A 102 -9.12 -13.23 -49.63
CA LEU A 102 -8.71 -12.69 -48.32
C LEU A 102 -8.41 -13.81 -47.31
N LEU A 103 -9.21 -14.88 -47.30
CA LEU A 103 -8.97 -16.04 -46.44
C LEU A 103 -7.67 -16.75 -46.85
N ALA A 104 -7.46 -16.97 -48.15
CA ALA A 104 -6.25 -17.58 -48.68
C ALA A 104 -4.98 -16.73 -48.43
N GLU A 105 -5.09 -15.40 -48.45
CA GLU A 105 -3.98 -14.50 -48.10
C GLU A 105 -3.62 -14.61 -46.60
N THR A 106 -4.62 -14.75 -45.72
CA THR A 106 -4.37 -14.91 -44.28
C THR A 106 -3.78 -16.26 -43.89
N THR A 107 -4.00 -17.31 -44.68
CA THR A 107 -3.42 -18.65 -44.42
C THR A 107 -1.99 -18.82 -44.93
N GLY A 108 -1.44 -17.84 -45.66
CA GLY A 108 -0.07 -17.86 -46.21
C GLY A 108 0.13 -18.84 -47.38
N PRO A 109 1.12 -18.62 -48.26
CA PRO A 109 1.40 -19.52 -49.37
C PRO A 109 1.93 -20.87 -48.90
N GLU A 110 1.70 -21.94 -49.68
CA GLU A 110 2.30 -23.25 -49.44
C GLU A 110 3.83 -23.13 -49.35
N GLY A 111 4.35 -23.41 -48.17
CA GLY A 111 5.76 -23.25 -47.83
C GLY A 111 6.02 -23.76 -46.41
N PRO A 112 7.29 -23.92 -46.02
CA PRO A 112 7.68 -24.60 -44.79
C PRO A 112 7.14 -23.97 -43.49
N ILE A 113 6.68 -22.71 -43.54
CA ILE A 113 6.04 -22.03 -42.42
C ILE A 113 4.54 -22.35 -42.37
N GLY A 114 3.83 -22.32 -43.51
CA GLY A 114 2.41 -22.72 -43.58
C GLY A 114 2.20 -24.23 -43.39
N ASP A 115 3.18 -25.05 -43.75
CA ASP A 115 3.16 -26.49 -43.46
C ASP A 115 3.36 -26.78 -41.97
N ALA A 116 4.09 -25.93 -41.24
CA ALA A 116 4.25 -26.05 -39.80
C ALA A 116 2.95 -25.71 -39.06
N ASP A 117 2.22 -24.67 -39.48
CA ASP A 117 0.94 -24.31 -38.89
C ASP A 117 -0.15 -25.36 -39.20
N ARG A 118 -0.22 -25.86 -40.44
CA ARG A 118 -1.13 -26.97 -40.80
C ARG A 118 -0.79 -28.27 -40.07
N ALA A 119 0.51 -28.60 -39.94
CA ALA A 119 0.94 -29.75 -39.15
C ALA A 119 0.64 -29.58 -37.66
N TRP A 120 0.77 -28.36 -37.13
CA TRP A 120 0.40 -28.05 -35.75
C TRP A 120 -1.10 -28.15 -35.53
N GLU A 121 -1.94 -27.59 -36.40
CA GLU A 121 -3.39 -27.75 -36.33
C GLU A 121 -3.80 -29.23 -36.42
N ALA A 122 -3.22 -30.01 -37.34
CA ALA A 122 -3.48 -31.44 -37.42
C ALA A 122 -3.05 -32.20 -36.14
N ILE A 123 -1.93 -31.82 -35.53
CA ILE A 123 -1.49 -32.37 -34.23
C ILE A 123 -2.48 -31.97 -33.12
N VAL A 124 -2.92 -30.71 -33.10
CA VAL A 124 -3.90 -30.22 -32.12
C VAL A 124 -5.21 -30.99 -32.29
N GLU A 125 -5.74 -31.10 -33.50
CA GLU A 125 -7.02 -31.74 -33.79
C GLU A 125 -6.99 -33.25 -33.53
N GLN A 126 -5.91 -33.93 -33.93
CA GLN A 126 -5.81 -35.38 -33.84
C GLN A 126 -5.40 -35.87 -32.44
N TRP A 127 -4.60 -35.08 -31.71
CA TRP A 127 -4.05 -35.50 -30.41
C TRP A 127 -4.57 -34.66 -29.24
N ILE A 128 -4.64 -33.34 -29.37
CA ILE A 128 -4.94 -32.45 -28.24
C ILE A 128 -6.46 -32.33 -28.01
N THR A 129 -7.26 -32.14 -29.06
CA THR A 129 -8.71 -31.96 -29.00
C THR A 129 -9.48 -33.15 -28.39
N PRO A 130 -9.20 -34.42 -28.76
CA PRO A 130 -9.87 -35.57 -28.13
C PRO A 130 -9.43 -35.80 -26.68
N LEU A 131 -8.20 -35.43 -26.32
CA LEU A 131 -7.72 -35.47 -24.92
C LEU A 131 -8.33 -34.34 -24.08
N LEU A 132 -8.53 -33.14 -24.65
CA LEU A 132 -9.06 -31.96 -23.96
C LEU A 132 -10.43 -32.22 -23.32
N GLY A 133 -11.38 -32.85 -24.00
CA GLY A 133 -12.74 -33.03 -23.45
C GLY A 133 -12.79 -33.84 -22.15
N SER A 134 -12.18 -35.02 -22.15
CA SER A 134 -12.18 -35.92 -20.98
C SER A 134 -11.17 -35.50 -19.90
N MET A 135 -10.01 -34.98 -20.31
CA MET A 135 -8.99 -34.48 -19.39
C MET A 135 -9.45 -33.21 -18.67
N LEU A 136 -10.12 -32.28 -19.36
CA LEU A 136 -10.68 -31.08 -18.72
C LEU A 136 -11.80 -31.44 -17.73
N LEU A 137 -12.63 -32.44 -18.03
CA LEU A 137 -13.63 -32.93 -17.07
C LEU A 137 -12.97 -33.53 -15.82
N ALA A 138 -11.95 -34.39 -15.99
CA ALA A 138 -11.22 -34.98 -14.87
C ALA A 138 -10.44 -33.94 -14.05
N LEU A 139 -9.79 -32.98 -14.72
CA LEU A 139 -9.12 -31.85 -14.08
C LEU A 139 -10.12 -30.93 -13.37
N GLY A 140 -11.29 -30.69 -13.98
CA GLY A 140 -12.38 -29.93 -13.37
C GLY A 140 -12.89 -30.58 -12.08
N TRP A 141 -13.13 -31.89 -12.10
CA TRP A 141 -13.56 -32.64 -10.91
C TRP A 141 -12.49 -32.69 -9.81
N THR A 142 -11.22 -32.91 -10.18
CA THR A 142 -10.12 -32.93 -9.21
C THR A 142 -9.89 -31.54 -8.61
N ALA A 143 -9.94 -30.48 -9.42
CA ALA A 143 -9.90 -29.10 -8.93
C ALA A 143 -11.08 -28.77 -8.01
N LEU A 144 -12.30 -29.17 -8.37
CA LEU A 144 -13.49 -28.98 -7.53
C LEU A 144 -13.34 -29.74 -6.19
N ALA A 145 -12.95 -31.01 -6.21
CA ALA A 145 -12.72 -31.81 -5.01
C ALA A 145 -11.64 -31.21 -4.12
N PHE A 146 -10.54 -30.73 -4.70
CA PHE A 146 -9.49 -30.02 -3.99
C PHE A 146 -10.01 -28.75 -3.31
N VAL A 147 -10.78 -27.92 -4.02
CA VAL A 147 -11.38 -26.69 -3.46
C VAL A 147 -12.35 -27.00 -2.32
N VAL A 148 -13.19 -28.02 -2.48
CA VAL A 148 -14.12 -28.47 -1.42
C VAL A 148 -13.33 -28.96 -0.21
N ALA A 149 -12.27 -29.77 -0.41
CA ALA A 149 -11.42 -30.26 0.66
C ALA A 149 -10.74 -29.12 1.44
N VAL A 150 -10.13 -28.15 0.73
CA VAL A 150 -9.54 -26.96 1.36
C VAL A 150 -10.58 -26.18 2.16
N ARG A 151 -11.81 -26.03 1.66
CA ARG A 151 -12.89 -25.37 2.39
C ARG A 151 -13.34 -26.11 3.65
N VAL A 152 -13.51 -27.42 3.57
CA VAL A 152 -13.87 -28.23 4.74
C VAL A 152 -12.74 -28.16 5.78
N LEU A 153 -11.49 -28.27 5.34
CA LEU A 153 -10.32 -28.18 6.20
C LEU A 153 -10.18 -26.82 6.88
N THR A 154 -10.45 -25.71 6.17
CA THR A 154 -10.38 -24.35 6.75
C THR A 154 -11.53 -24.03 7.72
N ALA A 155 -12.66 -24.73 7.62
CA ALA A 155 -13.80 -24.59 8.52
C ALA A 155 -13.63 -25.39 9.84
N LEU A 156 -12.77 -26.41 9.85
CA LEU A 156 -12.50 -27.21 11.03
C LEU A 156 -11.82 -26.37 12.14
N PRO A 157 -12.12 -26.63 13.43
CA PRO A 157 -11.43 -25.99 14.54
C PRO A 157 -10.01 -26.57 14.68
N TRP A 158 -9.05 -26.01 13.96
CA TRP A 158 -7.65 -26.43 14.10
C TRP A 158 -7.16 -26.06 15.49
N MET A 159 -7.00 -27.07 16.33
CA MET A 159 -6.32 -26.97 17.60
C MET A 159 -4.86 -26.58 17.31
N HIS A 160 -4.50 -25.32 17.59
CA HIS A 160 -3.11 -24.83 17.69
C HIS A 160 -2.36 -24.50 16.39
N SER A 161 -2.85 -23.56 15.59
CA SER A 161 -1.92 -22.75 14.77
C SER A 161 -1.22 -21.69 15.64
N ARG A 162 -0.48 -22.11 16.68
CA ARG A 162 0.34 -21.17 17.44
C ARG A 162 1.48 -20.68 16.53
N ARG A 163 1.70 -19.35 16.56
CA ARG A 163 2.87 -18.58 16.09
C ARG A 163 3.75 -19.34 15.07
N ARG A 164 3.32 -19.41 13.82
CA ARG A 164 4.20 -19.84 12.73
C ARG A 164 4.88 -18.62 12.14
N ASP A 165 6.20 -18.61 12.19
CA ASP A 165 7.01 -17.55 11.58
C ASP A 165 6.75 -17.45 10.08
N ARG A 166 7.07 -16.28 9.49
CA ARG A 166 6.95 -16.03 8.04
C ARG A 166 7.61 -17.13 7.21
N GLY A 167 8.76 -17.65 7.66
CA GLY A 167 9.46 -18.77 7.00
C GLY A 167 8.65 -20.07 6.96
N ALA A 168 7.93 -20.39 8.04
CA ALA A 168 7.06 -21.57 8.08
C ALA A 168 5.86 -21.39 7.13
N GLN A 169 5.30 -20.18 7.00
CA GLN A 169 4.22 -19.91 6.05
C GLN A 169 4.67 -20.04 4.59
N ALA A 170 5.89 -19.59 4.28
CA ALA A 170 6.48 -19.79 2.95
C ALA A 170 6.73 -21.27 2.67
N ALA A 171 7.26 -22.03 3.62
CA ALA A 171 7.48 -23.47 3.49
C ALA A 171 6.16 -24.23 3.26
N LEU A 172 5.06 -23.85 3.94
CA LEU A 172 3.74 -24.42 3.70
C LEU A 172 3.22 -24.12 2.29
N ALA A 173 3.40 -22.90 1.80
CA ALA A 173 2.99 -22.52 0.44
C ALA A 173 3.78 -23.31 -0.63
N VAL A 174 5.10 -23.38 -0.47
CA VAL A 174 5.97 -24.14 -1.37
C VAL A 174 5.61 -25.62 -1.32
N GLY A 175 5.46 -26.21 -0.13
CA GLY A 175 5.07 -27.60 0.05
C GLY A 175 3.69 -27.93 -0.56
N ALA A 176 2.72 -27.01 -0.43
CA ALA A 176 1.42 -27.16 -1.06
C ALA A 176 1.52 -27.14 -2.60
N ALA A 177 2.29 -26.19 -3.15
CA ALA A 177 2.47 -26.05 -4.59
C ALA A 177 3.22 -27.24 -5.18
N THR A 178 4.31 -27.69 -4.55
CA THR A 178 5.08 -28.85 -5.04
C THR A 178 4.26 -30.13 -4.99
N SER A 179 3.53 -30.38 -3.89
CA SER A 179 2.64 -31.55 -3.81
C SER A 179 1.52 -31.53 -4.83
N ALA A 180 0.91 -30.38 -5.11
CA ALA A 180 -0.11 -30.24 -6.17
C ALA A 180 0.47 -30.53 -7.56
N VAL A 181 1.62 -29.95 -7.89
CA VAL A 181 2.28 -30.15 -9.19
C VAL A 181 2.66 -31.62 -9.38
N VAL A 182 3.25 -32.27 -8.36
CA VAL A 182 3.59 -33.70 -8.44
C VAL A 182 2.33 -34.55 -8.61
N ALA A 183 1.24 -34.24 -7.90
CA ALA A 183 -0.02 -34.97 -8.07
C ALA A 183 -0.58 -34.83 -9.49
N LEU A 184 -0.57 -33.62 -10.06
CA LEU A 184 -1.03 -33.35 -11.42
C LEU A 184 -0.18 -34.05 -12.48
N VAL A 185 1.15 -34.07 -12.31
CA VAL A 185 2.06 -34.79 -13.19
C VAL A 185 1.80 -36.30 -13.14
N LEU A 186 1.57 -36.86 -11.95
CA LEU A 186 1.22 -38.28 -11.80
C LEU A 186 -0.13 -38.61 -12.44
N ILE A 187 -1.14 -37.74 -12.28
CA ILE A 187 -2.45 -37.90 -12.93
C ILE A 187 -2.31 -37.85 -14.45
N ALA A 188 -1.55 -36.88 -14.98
CA ALA A 188 -1.30 -36.76 -16.42
C ALA A 188 -0.57 -37.99 -16.97
N ALA A 189 0.46 -38.48 -16.28
CA ALA A 189 1.19 -39.69 -16.67
C ALA A 189 0.30 -40.95 -16.67
N LEU A 190 -0.60 -41.07 -15.68
CA LEU A 190 -1.57 -42.17 -15.62
C LEU A 190 -2.60 -42.09 -16.76
N LEU A 191 -3.06 -40.88 -17.10
CA LEU A 191 -3.97 -40.66 -18.22
C LEU A 191 -3.29 -40.92 -19.57
N ASP A 192 -2.03 -40.52 -19.74
CA ASP A 192 -1.21 -40.78 -20.93
C ASP A 192 -0.97 -42.30 -21.12
N GLN A 193 -0.65 -43.03 -20.04
CA GLN A 193 -0.55 -44.50 -20.10
C GLN A 193 -1.86 -45.17 -20.51
N ARG A 194 -3.01 -44.61 -20.08
CA ARG A 194 -4.34 -45.12 -20.44
C ARG A 194 -4.70 -44.78 -21.88
N GLY A 195 -4.36 -43.57 -22.34
CA GLY A 195 -4.62 -43.07 -23.70
C GLY A 195 -3.72 -43.71 -24.77
N ARG A 196 -2.46 -44.03 -24.43
CA ARG A 196 -1.56 -44.75 -25.33
C ARG A 196 -2.00 -46.17 -25.66
N GLY A 197 -2.97 -46.71 -24.92
CA GLY A 197 -3.56 -48.00 -25.23
C GLY A 197 -2.51 -49.10 -25.29
N SER A 198 -2.46 -49.89 -24.23
CA SER A 198 -2.50 -51.32 -24.49
C SER A 198 -3.73 -51.61 -25.36
N ARG A 199 -3.59 -51.44 -26.68
CA ARG A 199 -4.30 -52.25 -27.66
C ARG A 199 -3.80 -53.65 -27.37
N PHE A 200 -4.40 -54.29 -26.36
CA PHE A 200 -4.32 -55.74 -26.26
C PHE A 200 -4.83 -56.22 -27.61
N GLU A 201 -3.92 -56.79 -28.38
CA GLU A 201 -4.23 -57.34 -29.68
C GLU A 201 -5.53 -58.13 -29.56
N GLU A 202 -6.46 -57.84 -30.46
CA GLU A 202 -7.68 -58.60 -30.74
C GLU A 202 -7.36 -60.03 -31.26
N GLY A 203 -6.22 -60.61 -30.86
CA GLY A 203 -5.88 -62.02 -31.00
C GLY A 203 -6.65 -62.81 -29.96
N GLY A 204 -7.91 -63.11 -30.29
CA GLY A 204 -8.94 -63.53 -29.37
C GLY A 204 -8.64 -64.73 -28.48
N VAL A 205 -9.10 -64.62 -27.23
CA VAL A 205 -9.93 -65.64 -26.58
C VAL A 205 -10.99 -64.87 -25.80
N ALA A 206 -12.25 -65.03 -26.16
CA ALA A 206 -13.38 -64.49 -25.40
C ALA A 206 -13.43 -65.20 -24.04
N GLY A 207 -12.81 -64.60 -23.03
CA GLY A 207 -12.71 -65.16 -21.68
C GLY A 207 -12.38 -64.08 -20.67
N GLU A 208 -13.44 -63.44 -20.17
CA GLU A 208 -13.59 -62.83 -18.84
C GLU A 208 -12.34 -62.33 -18.12
N GLY A 209 -12.18 -61.00 -18.09
CA GLY A 209 -11.30 -60.35 -17.14
C GLY A 209 -10.96 -58.93 -17.55
N VAL A 210 -11.87 -57.98 -17.30
CA VAL A 210 -11.47 -56.56 -17.25
C VAL A 210 -10.46 -56.46 -16.13
N VAL A 211 -9.16 -56.53 -16.45
CA VAL A 211 -8.08 -56.33 -15.48
C VAL A 211 -8.15 -54.88 -15.05
N GLN A 212 -8.93 -54.60 -14.00
CA GLN A 212 -8.92 -53.32 -13.33
C GLN A 212 -7.48 -53.03 -12.94
N ALA A 213 -6.91 -51.94 -13.48
CA ALA A 213 -5.62 -51.45 -13.03
C ALA A 213 -5.63 -51.42 -11.49
N PRO A 214 -4.60 -51.99 -10.82
CA PRO A 214 -4.64 -52.15 -9.38
C PRO A 214 -4.87 -50.79 -8.71
N SER A 215 -5.89 -50.71 -7.86
CA SER A 215 -6.39 -49.50 -7.20
C SER A 215 -5.29 -48.67 -6.52
N VAL A 216 -4.18 -49.33 -6.15
CA VAL A 216 -2.96 -48.74 -5.57
C VAL A 216 -2.39 -47.57 -6.40
N PHE A 217 -2.50 -47.60 -7.73
CA PHE A 217 -1.94 -46.52 -8.58
C PHE A 217 -2.66 -45.17 -8.43
N TRP A 218 -3.96 -45.16 -8.08
CA TRP A 218 -4.72 -43.92 -7.86
C TRP A 218 -4.53 -43.36 -6.44
N ILE A 219 -4.05 -44.17 -5.49
CA ILE A 219 -3.85 -43.76 -4.10
C ILE A 219 -2.76 -42.69 -4.00
N GLY A 220 -1.65 -42.84 -4.74
CA GLY A 220 -0.53 -41.90 -4.73
C GLY A 220 -0.93 -40.44 -5.01
N PRO A 221 -1.49 -40.12 -6.19
CA PRO A 221 -1.93 -38.76 -6.51
C PRO A 221 -3.06 -38.27 -5.59
N ALA A 222 -3.99 -39.14 -5.17
CA ALA A 222 -5.04 -38.77 -4.23
C ALA A 222 -4.47 -38.34 -2.87
N VAL A 223 -3.52 -39.09 -2.31
CA VAL A 223 -2.83 -38.74 -1.06
C VAL A 223 -2.07 -37.42 -1.21
N LEU A 224 -1.37 -37.21 -2.33
CA LEU A 224 -0.67 -35.94 -2.58
C LEU A 224 -1.62 -34.75 -2.70
N LEU A 225 -2.79 -34.90 -3.34
CA LEU A 225 -3.82 -33.87 -3.37
C LEU A 225 -4.39 -33.57 -1.98
N VAL A 226 -4.59 -34.58 -1.14
CA VAL A 226 -5.03 -34.39 0.25
C VAL A 226 -3.95 -33.66 1.06
N VAL A 227 -2.69 -34.06 0.95
CA VAL A 227 -1.55 -33.36 1.59
C VAL A 227 -1.48 -31.92 1.11
N SER A 228 -1.58 -31.69 -0.20
CA SER A 228 -1.61 -30.34 -0.77
C SER A 228 -2.77 -29.52 -0.21
N ALA A 229 -3.98 -30.10 -0.13
CA ALA A 229 -5.15 -29.41 0.41
C ALA A 229 -4.98 -29.04 1.89
N VAL A 230 -4.37 -29.93 2.70
CA VAL A 230 -4.03 -29.67 4.11
C VAL A 230 -2.99 -28.56 4.24
N LEU A 231 -1.94 -28.58 3.41
CA LEU A 231 -0.90 -27.55 3.42
C LEU A 231 -1.45 -26.19 2.93
N THR A 232 -2.26 -26.17 1.88
CA THR A 232 -2.96 -24.97 1.39
C THR A 232 -3.91 -24.44 2.44
N ALA A 233 -4.71 -25.29 3.09
CA ALA A 233 -5.60 -24.87 4.19
C ALA A 233 -4.78 -24.26 5.34
N ALA A 234 -3.68 -24.91 5.75
CA ALA A 234 -2.80 -24.39 6.80
C ALA A 234 -2.16 -23.04 6.41
N HIS A 235 -1.78 -22.86 5.15
CA HIS A 235 -1.26 -21.59 4.63
C HIS A 235 -2.35 -20.49 4.62
N LEU A 236 -3.55 -20.80 4.12
CA LEU A 236 -4.66 -19.85 4.08
C LEU A 236 -5.13 -19.44 5.48
N LEU A 237 -5.13 -20.37 6.44
CA LEU A 237 -5.43 -20.08 7.85
C LEU A 237 -4.42 -19.13 8.50
N GLY A 238 -3.18 -19.15 8.01
CA GLY A 238 -2.10 -18.26 8.45
C GLY A 238 -2.08 -16.89 7.76
N ARG A 239 -2.83 -16.70 6.67
CA ARG A 239 -2.86 -15.42 5.97
C ARG A 239 -3.65 -14.38 6.75
N LEU A 240 -3.03 -13.22 6.92
CA LEU A 240 -3.64 -12.05 7.54
C LEU A 240 -4.30 -11.21 6.45
N ARG A 241 -5.50 -11.62 6.03
CA ARG A 241 -6.36 -10.86 5.12
C ARG A 241 -7.68 -10.53 5.81
N VAL A 242 -7.98 -9.24 5.87
CA VAL A 242 -9.15 -8.70 6.58
C VAL A 242 -10.07 -8.02 5.56
N SER A 243 -11.33 -8.42 5.54
CA SER A 243 -12.40 -7.67 4.86
C SER A 243 -13.11 -6.83 5.91
N LEU A 244 -13.25 -5.55 5.63
CA LEU A 244 -13.87 -4.56 6.51
C LEU A 244 -15.15 -4.07 5.85
N LEU A 245 -16.21 -3.99 6.64
CA LEU A 245 -17.49 -3.41 6.26
C LEU A 245 -17.96 -2.56 7.44
N ALA A 246 -18.18 -1.27 7.22
CA ALA A 246 -18.84 -0.39 8.18
C ALA A 246 -20.21 0.01 7.62
N MET A 247 -21.28 -0.25 8.37
CA MET A 247 -22.65 0.09 8.00
C MET A 247 -23.13 1.27 8.84
N ASP A 248 -23.55 2.35 8.18
CA ASP A 248 -24.18 3.50 8.84
C ASP A 248 -25.60 3.16 9.33
N VAL A 249 -26.10 3.89 10.33
CA VAL A 249 -27.40 3.66 11.00
C VAL A 249 -28.56 3.58 9.98
N GLN A 250 -28.47 4.35 8.90
CA GLN A 250 -29.51 4.45 7.86
C GLN A 250 -29.31 3.48 6.68
N GLY A 251 -28.25 2.67 6.70
CA GLY A 251 -27.89 1.80 5.57
C GLY A 251 -27.51 2.58 4.30
N ASP A 252 -27.17 3.87 4.44
CA ASP A 252 -26.70 4.71 3.33
C ASP A 252 -25.40 4.13 2.75
N VAL A 253 -25.45 3.75 1.48
CA VAL A 253 -24.36 3.05 0.79
C VAL A 253 -23.12 3.94 0.67
N ASP A 254 -23.28 5.25 0.46
CA ASP A 254 -22.14 6.15 0.24
C ASP A 254 -21.46 6.51 1.55
N ARG A 255 -22.23 6.78 2.60
CA ARG A 255 -21.68 6.93 3.97
C ARG A 255 -21.01 5.66 4.46
N SER A 256 -21.61 4.49 4.21
CA SER A 256 -21.01 3.20 4.58
C SER A 256 -19.65 2.97 3.90
N LYS A 257 -19.49 3.38 2.63
CA LYS A 257 -18.19 3.34 1.94
C LYS A 257 -17.17 4.29 2.57
N GLU A 258 -17.59 5.51 2.91
CA GLU A 258 -16.74 6.49 3.58
C GLU A 258 -16.25 5.95 4.93
N ARG A 259 -17.15 5.43 5.77
CA ARG A 259 -16.81 4.83 7.07
C ARG A 259 -15.93 3.61 6.94
N THR A 260 -16.18 2.78 5.94
CA THR A 260 -15.32 1.63 5.65
C THR A 260 -13.90 2.11 5.29
N THR A 261 -13.80 3.18 4.50
CA THR A 261 -12.50 3.80 4.14
C THR A 261 -11.80 4.40 5.36
N GLN A 262 -12.54 5.09 6.22
CA GLN A 262 -12.03 5.65 7.47
C GLN A 262 -11.51 4.55 8.41
N LEU A 263 -12.27 3.45 8.57
CA LEU A 263 -11.86 2.30 9.36
C LEU A 263 -10.62 1.62 8.78
N ILE A 264 -10.52 1.44 7.46
CA ILE A 264 -9.32 0.92 6.80
C ILE A 264 -8.11 1.82 7.09
N ALA A 265 -8.27 3.14 6.94
CA ALA A 265 -7.21 4.10 7.17
C ALA A 265 -6.75 4.11 8.64
N LEU A 266 -7.69 4.02 9.59
CA LEU A 266 -7.39 3.93 11.01
C LEU A 266 -6.77 2.58 11.38
N LEU A 267 -7.24 1.47 10.83
CA LEU A 267 -6.64 0.17 11.07
C LEU A 267 -5.19 0.10 10.53
N GLY A 268 -4.95 0.72 9.37
CA GLY A 268 -3.60 0.91 8.83
C GLY A 268 -2.72 1.79 9.71
N ARG A 269 -3.29 2.82 10.37
CA ARG A 269 -2.55 3.66 11.33
C ARG A 269 -2.30 2.97 12.66
N VAL A 270 -3.29 2.30 13.22
CA VAL A 270 -3.17 1.65 14.52
C VAL A 270 -2.26 0.43 14.40
N GLY A 271 -2.38 -0.40 13.36
CA GLY A 271 -1.65 -1.67 13.25
C GLY A 271 -0.68 -1.83 12.08
N GLY A 272 -0.48 -0.79 11.27
CA GLY A 272 0.49 -0.79 10.18
C GLY A 272 1.45 0.40 10.19
N SER A 273 1.29 1.37 11.11
CA SER A 273 2.26 2.47 11.23
C SER A 273 3.51 2.01 11.98
N PRO A 274 4.69 2.53 11.59
CA PRO A 274 5.90 2.32 12.37
C PRO A 274 5.70 2.84 13.80
N PRO A 275 6.38 2.23 14.80
CA PRO A 275 6.31 2.68 16.18
C PRO A 275 6.69 4.16 16.27
N ALA A 276 5.99 4.93 17.10
CA ALA A 276 6.20 6.38 17.20
C ALA A 276 6.27 6.86 18.65
N GLY A 277 6.90 8.03 18.86
CA GLY A 277 7.12 8.64 20.17
C GLY A 277 8.33 8.02 20.91
N VAL A 278 9.19 8.87 21.48
CA VAL A 278 10.46 8.43 22.10
C VAL A 278 10.30 8.13 23.61
N GLU A 279 9.50 8.91 24.33
CA GLU A 279 9.26 8.71 25.78
C GLU A 279 7.97 7.91 26.06
N ILE A 280 6.94 8.11 25.22
CA ILE A 280 5.65 7.41 25.32
C ILE A 280 5.25 6.84 23.96
N PRO A 281 4.55 5.69 23.91
CA PRO A 281 4.02 5.16 22.67
C PRO A 281 2.96 6.13 22.10
N ARG A 282 3.13 6.53 20.83
CA ARG A 282 2.11 7.25 20.06
C ARG A 282 1.42 6.27 19.12
N GLY A 283 0.28 5.75 19.55
CA GLY A 283 -0.42 4.65 18.88
C GLY A 283 -0.08 3.26 19.44
N SER A 284 -0.29 2.18 18.66
CA SER A 284 -0.22 0.81 19.18
C SER A 284 1.11 0.06 18.93
N ASP A 285 2.07 0.70 18.22
CA ASP A 285 3.37 0.12 17.82
C ASP A 285 3.32 -1.23 17.10
N VAL A 286 2.15 -1.58 16.58
CA VAL A 286 1.96 -2.78 15.78
C VAL A 286 2.27 -2.42 14.33
N THR A 287 3.21 -3.13 13.72
CA THR A 287 3.61 -2.98 12.31
C THR A 287 3.16 -4.12 11.41
N SER A 288 2.59 -5.18 11.99
CA SER A 288 2.28 -6.43 11.29
C SER A 288 1.27 -6.29 10.15
N LEU A 289 0.47 -5.22 10.11
CA LEU A 289 -0.51 -4.99 9.04
C LEU A 289 0.06 -4.25 7.82
N GLY A 290 1.19 -3.54 7.96
CA GLY A 290 1.74 -2.66 6.91
C GLY A 290 2.02 -3.39 5.59
N ASP A 291 2.59 -4.59 5.67
CA ASP A 291 2.98 -5.37 4.49
C ASP A 291 1.82 -6.19 3.88
N SER A 292 0.75 -6.43 4.65
CA SER A 292 -0.18 -7.54 4.40
C SER A 292 -1.60 -7.10 4.02
N MET A 293 -1.99 -5.86 4.31
CA MET A 293 -3.40 -5.45 4.18
C MET A 293 -3.85 -5.03 2.79
N LEU A 294 -2.95 -4.56 1.92
CA LEU A 294 -3.34 -3.91 0.67
C LEU A 294 -2.58 -4.49 -0.51
N LEU A 295 -3.00 -5.66 -0.99
CA LEU A 295 -2.71 -6.00 -2.37
C LEU A 295 -3.60 -5.10 -3.24
N PRO A 296 -3.04 -4.22 -4.08
CA PRO A 296 -3.84 -3.48 -5.05
C PRO A 296 -4.61 -4.51 -5.88
N ALA A 297 -5.90 -4.25 -6.11
CA ALA A 297 -6.69 -5.08 -6.99
C ALA A 297 -5.96 -5.16 -8.35
N PRO A 298 -5.78 -6.36 -8.93
CA PRO A 298 -5.03 -6.52 -10.16
C PRO A 298 -5.62 -5.64 -11.27
N VAL A 299 -4.74 -4.91 -11.97
CA VAL A 299 -5.11 -3.99 -13.05
C VAL A 299 -5.15 -4.79 -14.35
N GLY A 300 -6.32 -5.37 -14.66
CA GLY A 300 -6.55 -6.11 -15.90
C GLY A 300 -7.82 -6.97 -15.83
N ALA A 301 -8.64 -6.95 -16.88
CA ALA A 301 -9.92 -7.68 -16.91
C ALA A 301 -9.73 -9.21 -16.75
N VAL A 302 -8.73 -9.78 -17.42
CA VAL A 302 -8.40 -11.21 -17.34
C VAL A 302 -7.87 -11.58 -15.95
N ALA A 303 -6.96 -10.78 -15.40
CA ALA A 303 -6.44 -10.99 -14.05
C ALA A 303 -7.56 -10.87 -12.99
N LYS A 304 -8.49 -9.91 -13.14
CA LYS A 304 -9.69 -9.80 -12.28
C LYS A 304 -10.64 -10.99 -12.42
N ALA A 305 -10.86 -11.50 -13.63
CA ALA A 305 -11.71 -12.67 -13.84
C ALA A 305 -11.09 -13.93 -13.21
N VAL A 306 -9.79 -14.16 -13.45
CA VAL A 306 -9.04 -15.28 -12.85
C VAL A 306 -8.96 -15.13 -11.33
N LEU A 307 -8.68 -13.94 -10.79
CA LEU A 307 -8.70 -13.70 -9.34
C LEU A 307 -10.11 -13.81 -8.77
N GLY A 308 -11.14 -13.43 -9.52
CA GLY A 308 -12.54 -13.52 -9.12
C GLY A 308 -12.98 -14.97 -9.00
N ILE A 309 -12.63 -15.80 -9.98
CA ILE A 309 -12.85 -17.25 -9.97
C ILE A 309 -12.03 -17.90 -8.83
N LEU A 310 -10.75 -17.55 -8.68
CA LEU A 310 -9.92 -18.01 -7.58
C LEU A 310 -10.44 -17.54 -6.21
N ALA A 311 -10.94 -16.31 -6.07
CA ALA A 311 -11.50 -15.80 -4.82
C ALA A 311 -12.86 -16.48 -4.52
N ALA A 312 -13.67 -16.73 -5.55
CA ALA A 312 -14.92 -17.46 -5.45
C ALA A 312 -14.71 -18.93 -5.09
N LEU A 313 -13.61 -19.56 -5.55
CA LEU A 313 -13.24 -20.95 -5.26
C LEU A 313 -12.48 -21.08 -3.93
N VAL A 314 -11.32 -20.43 -3.80
CA VAL A 314 -10.37 -20.54 -2.67
C VAL A 314 -10.89 -19.88 -1.38
N GLY A 315 -11.92 -19.04 -1.47
CA GLY A 315 -12.74 -18.68 -0.32
C GLY A 315 -12.45 -17.32 0.31
N ARG A 316 -13.46 -16.93 1.09
CA ARG A 316 -13.62 -15.67 1.82
C ARG A 316 -12.33 -15.28 2.54
N THR A 317 -12.03 -13.98 2.56
CA THR A 317 -11.03 -13.42 3.47
C THR A 317 -11.23 -14.04 4.85
N PRO A 318 -10.19 -14.67 5.44
CA PRO A 318 -10.34 -15.42 6.67
C PRO A 318 -10.88 -14.54 7.78
N TRP A 319 -10.54 -13.25 7.77
CA TRP A 319 -11.08 -12.28 8.70
C TRP A 319 -12.13 -11.41 8.03
N LYS A 320 -13.27 -11.25 8.73
CA LYS A 320 -14.29 -10.27 8.39
C LYS A 320 -14.61 -9.45 9.62
N VAL A 321 -14.72 -8.15 9.41
CA VAL A 321 -15.08 -7.18 10.44
C VAL A 321 -16.32 -6.46 9.94
N ALA A 322 -17.39 -6.54 10.72
CA ALA A 322 -18.57 -5.70 10.57
C ALA A 322 -18.57 -4.67 11.69
N LEU A 323 -18.67 -3.39 11.34
CA LEU A 323 -18.87 -2.28 12.24
C LEU A 323 -20.25 -1.68 11.95
N ASP A 324 -21.17 -1.85 12.88
CA ASP A 324 -22.55 -1.38 12.73
C ASP A 324 -22.78 -0.22 13.69
N TYR A 325 -23.02 0.97 13.15
CA TYR A 325 -23.38 2.13 13.96
C TYR A 325 -24.82 1.96 14.45
N LEU A 326 -25.03 2.07 15.76
CA LEU A 326 -26.36 1.95 16.37
C LEU A 326 -26.99 3.34 16.54
N ASP A 327 -26.18 4.32 16.94
CA ASP A 327 -26.51 5.74 16.98
C ASP A 327 -25.22 6.58 16.79
N ASP A 328 -25.28 7.89 17.11
CA ASP A 328 -24.13 8.80 16.96
C ASP A 328 -23.02 8.57 18.00
N ASP A 329 -23.33 7.91 19.11
CA ASP A 329 -22.43 7.68 20.25
C ASP A 329 -22.12 6.20 20.52
N THR A 330 -22.72 5.29 19.76
CA THR A 330 -22.59 3.84 19.96
C THR A 330 -22.45 3.08 18.65
N ALA A 331 -21.60 2.06 18.68
CA ALA A 331 -21.42 1.15 17.55
C ALA A 331 -21.11 -0.27 18.05
N ALA A 332 -21.54 -1.27 17.29
CA ALA A 332 -21.20 -2.67 17.54
C ALA A 332 -20.14 -3.13 16.54
N VAL A 333 -19.08 -3.77 17.03
CA VAL A 333 -18.05 -4.40 16.20
C VAL A 333 -18.14 -5.91 16.35
N VAL A 334 -18.26 -6.59 15.22
CA VAL A 334 -18.23 -8.05 15.14
C VAL A 334 -17.04 -8.47 14.28
N VAL A 335 -16.06 -9.10 14.92
CA VAL A 335 -14.91 -9.72 14.26
C VAL A 335 -15.15 -11.21 14.14
N SER A 336 -15.13 -11.72 12.92
CA SER A 336 -15.26 -13.14 12.61
C SER A 336 -14.05 -13.67 11.87
N ARG A 337 -13.71 -14.93 12.16
CA ARG A 337 -12.68 -15.71 11.48
C ARG A 337 -13.31 -16.94 10.85
N ASN A 338 -13.18 -17.12 9.54
CA ASN A 338 -13.75 -18.23 8.76
C ASN A 338 -15.25 -18.42 9.01
N GLY A 339 -16.00 -17.33 9.15
CA GLY A 339 -17.43 -17.34 9.43
C GLY A 339 -17.82 -17.60 10.89
N ARG A 340 -16.86 -17.79 11.80
CA ARG A 340 -17.11 -17.89 13.24
C ARG A 340 -16.80 -16.57 13.92
N THR A 341 -17.72 -16.05 14.71
CA THR A 341 -17.49 -14.87 15.53
C THR A 341 -16.41 -15.16 16.58
N VAL A 342 -15.33 -14.38 16.56
CA VAL A 342 -14.20 -14.50 17.49
C VAL A 342 -14.28 -13.43 18.57
N GLN A 343 -14.75 -12.23 18.21
CA GLN A 343 -14.87 -11.13 19.14
C GLN A 343 -16.05 -10.25 18.76
N THR A 344 -16.83 -9.85 19.76
CA THR A 344 -17.85 -8.82 19.65
C THR A 344 -17.60 -7.77 20.72
N ALA A 345 -17.76 -6.50 20.38
CA ALA A 345 -17.66 -5.41 21.33
C ALA A 345 -18.68 -4.33 21.01
N GLU A 346 -19.36 -3.84 22.04
CA GLU A 346 -20.11 -2.59 21.97
C GLU A 346 -19.16 -1.46 22.34
N LEU A 347 -19.14 -0.44 21.49
CA LEU A 347 -18.31 0.75 21.59
C LEU A 347 -19.20 1.91 21.95
N SER A 348 -18.76 2.76 22.87
CA SER A 348 -19.47 4.00 23.17
C SER A 348 -18.51 5.16 23.40
N THR A 349 -18.87 6.32 22.86
CA THR A 349 -18.29 7.62 23.16
C THR A 349 -19.05 8.35 24.26
N SER A 350 -20.19 7.85 24.73
CA SER A 350 -20.77 8.37 25.96
C SER A 350 -19.99 7.80 27.14
N ALA A 351 -19.31 8.67 27.89
CA ALA A 351 -18.92 8.30 29.24
C ALA A 351 -20.24 8.14 30.01
N GLY A 352 -20.52 6.93 30.48
CA GLY A 352 -21.81 6.59 31.10
C GLY A 352 -22.25 7.58 32.21
N PRO A 353 -23.44 7.40 32.80
CA PRO A 353 -24.16 8.44 33.55
C PRO A 353 -23.42 9.11 34.72
N ALA A 354 -22.28 8.57 35.17
CA ALA A 354 -21.49 9.09 36.29
C ALA A 354 -20.32 10.01 35.90
N VAL A 355 -19.93 10.08 34.62
CA VAL A 355 -18.81 10.91 34.16
C VAL A 355 -19.35 11.78 33.04
N GLY A 356 -19.56 13.08 33.30
CA GLY A 356 -19.94 14.04 32.27
C GLY A 356 -19.11 13.80 31.02
N GLY A 357 -19.78 13.67 29.87
CA GLY A 357 -19.22 13.07 28.65
C GLY A 357 -17.75 13.41 28.45
N VAL A 358 -16.87 12.40 28.56
CA VAL A 358 -15.42 12.54 28.31
C VAL A 358 -15.17 13.16 26.93
N PHE A 359 -16.16 13.10 26.06
CA PHE A 359 -16.18 13.61 24.69
C PHE A 359 -17.28 14.69 24.57
N ALA A 360 -17.13 15.78 25.30
CA ALA A 360 -18.10 16.88 25.35
C ALA A 360 -18.26 17.66 24.03
N GLY A 361 -17.55 17.28 22.97
CA GLY A 361 -17.76 17.79 21.62
C GLY A 361 -19.12 17.33 21.08
N ASN A 362 -19.97 18.28 20.69
CA ASN A 362 -21.22 17.98 19.97
C ASN A 362 -20.97 17.59 18.50
N ASP A 363 -19.71 17.44 18.09
CA ASP A 363 -19.35 17.06 16.73
C ASP A 363 -19.52 15.55 16.53
N ILE A 364 -20.57 15.20 15.79
CA ILE A 364 -20.92 13.83 15.41
C ILE A 364 -19.78 13.17 14.63
N GLU A 365 -19.06 13.92 13.78
CA GLU A 365 -17.96 13.35 12.98
C GLU A 365 -16.75 12.97 13.83
N GLU A 366 -16.46 13.78 14.85
CA GLU A 366 -15.40 13.50 15.80
C GLU A 366 -15.69 12.20 16.58
N LYS A 367 -16.92 12.07 17.10
CA LYS A 367 -17.39 10.86 17.81
C LYS A 367 -17.29 9.62 16.93
N ARG A 368 -17.75 9.70 15.68
CA ARG A 368 -17.68 8.58 14.73
C ARG A 368 -16.24 8.19 14.36
N SER A 369 -15.35 9.17 14.25
CA SER A 369 -13.91 8.93 14.06
C SER A 369 -13.29 8.18 15.23
N MET A 370 -13.69 8.53 16.46
CA MET A 370 -13.27 7.81 17.67
C MET A 370 -13.84 6.39 17.73
N LEU A 371 -15.12 6.19 17.37
CA LEU A 371 -15.70 4.86 17.27
C LEU A 371 -14.94 3.98 16.27
N CYS A 372 -14.49 4.53 15.13
CA CYS A 372 -13.61 3.82 14.20
C CYS A 372 -12.25 3.46 14.84
N ALA A 373 -11.66 4.34 15.65
CA ALA A 373 -10.39 4.06 16.33
C ALA A 373 -10.54 2.97 17.41
N LEU A 374 -11.64 3.00 18.17
CA LEU A 374 -12.02 1.93 19.09
C LEU A 374 -12.23 0.60 18.37
N ALA A 375 -12.93 0.62 17.23
CA ALA A 375 -13.13 -0.55 16.38
C ALA A 375 -11.80 -1.11 15.86
N ALA A 376 -10.89 -0.26 15.40
CA ALA A 376 -9.56 -0.67 14.97
C ALA A 376 -8.78 -1.35 16.10
N GLY A 377 -8.86 -0.84 17.34
CA GLY A 377 -8.28 -1.48 18.52
C GLY A 377 -8.85 -2.88 18.78
N VAL A 378 -10.19 -3.04 18.69
CA VAL A 378 -10.87 -4.36 18.78
C VAL A 378 -10.38 -5.33 17.72
N VAL A 379 -10.26 -4.88 16.47
CA VAL A 379 -9.76 -5.71 15.37
C VAL A 379 -8.31 -6.14 15.62
N ILE A 380 -7.44 -5.23 16.05
CA ILE A 380 -6.02 -5.53 16.27
C ILE A 380 -5.82 -6.53 17.41
N VAL A 381 -6.56 -6.41 18.51
CA VAL A 381 -6.52 -7.39 19.60
C VAL A 381 -7.09 -8.74 19.17
N ALA A 382 -8.14 -8.77 18.34
CA ALA A 382 -8.65 -10.02 17.79
C ALA A 382 -7.60 -10.72 16.90
N LEU A 383 -6.86 -9.94 16.10
CA LEU A 383 -5.78 -10.44 15.24
C LEU A 383 -4.56 -10.90 16.04
N SER A 384 -4.18 -10.19 17.10
CA SER A 384 -3.01 -10.52 17.95
C SER A 384 -3.14 -11.86 18.66
N ARG A 385 -4.37 -12.28 18.98
CA ARG A 385 -4.64 -13.61 19.56
C ARG A 385 -4.37 -14.75 18.58
N ALA A 386 -4.41 -14.48 17.28
CA ALA A 386 -4.26 -15.49 16.23
C ALA A 386 -2.91 -15.42 15.50
N HIS A 387 -2.20 -14.29 15.55
CA HIS A 387 -0.99 -14.04 14.77
C HIS A 387 0.14 -13.45 15.63
N PRO A 388 1.41 -13.80 15.35
CA PRO A 388 2.57 -13.11 15.94
C PRO A 388 2.76 -11.71 15.32
N GLY A 389 3.67 -10.89 15.87
CA GLY A 389 3.97 -9.55 15.33
C GLY A 389 3.11 -8.43 15.93
N PHE A 390 2.40 -8.73 17.02
CA PHE A 390 1.54 -7.78 17.76
C PHE A 390 2.10 -7.48 19.16
N GLU A 391 3.39 -7.71 19.37
CA GLU A 391 4.07 -7.50 20.66
C GLU A 391 4.08 -6.02 21.09
N GLY A 392 3.85 -5.10 20.13
CA GLY A 392 3.68 -3.66 20.37
C GLY A 392 2.47 -3.30 21.25
N LEU A 393 1.49 -4.19 21.38
CA LEU A 393 0.29 -3.96 22.21
C LEU A 393 0.55 -3.90 23.72
N GLY A 394 1.78 -4.16 24.18
CA GLY A 394 2.16 -3.97 25.57
C GLY A 394 1.30 -4.76 26.56
N GLY A 395 0.88 -5.98 26.20
CA GLY A 395 0.09 -6.85 27.07
C GLY A 395 -1.44 -6.64 27.01
N ALA A 396 -1.93 -5.70 26.20
CA ALA A 396 -3.36 -5.44 26.10
C ALA A 396 -4.15 -6.67 25.60
N THR A 397 -5.23 -6.98 26.30
CA THR A 397 -6.17 -8.09 26.06
C THR A 397 -7.56 -7.63 25.64
N ASP A 398 -7.95 -6.37 25.88
CA ASP A 398 -9.20 -5.76 25.40
C ASP A 398 -8.90 -4.64 24.39
N GLY A 399 -9.45 -4.77 23.18
CA GLY A 399 -9.19 -3.81 22.11
C GLY A 399 -9.87 -2.44 22.30
N ARG A 400 -10.87 -2.33 23.18
CA ARG A 400 -11.43 -1.02 23.56
C ARG A 400 -10.38 -0.20 24.31
N SER A 401 -9.59 -0.84 25.17
CA SER A 401 -8.48 -0.19 25.87
C SER A 401 -7.41 0.30 24.90
N VAL A 402 -7.03 -0.53 23.91
CA VAL A 402 -6.08 -0.15 22.85
C VAL A 402 -6.58 1.04 22.04
N GLY A 403 -7.85 1.04 21.65
CA GLY A 403 -8.45 2.15 20.92
C GLY A 403 -8.46 3.46 21.72
N LEU A 404 -8.81 3.41 23.02
CA LEU A 404 -8.78 4.58 23.90
C LEU A 404 -7.35 5.12 24.08
N GLN A 405 -6.37 4.22 24.27
CA GLN A 405 -4.96 4.58 24.35
C GLN A 405 -4.46 5.25 23.05
N TYR A 406 -4.85 4.72 21.89
CA TYR A 406 -4.54 5.34 20.60
C TYR A 406 -5.12 6.77 20.53
N VAL A 407 -6.42 6.93 20.78
CA VAL A 407 -7.09 8.25 20.71
C VAL A 407 -6.46 9.25 21.69
N ALA A 408 -6.16 8.82 22.91
CA ALA A 408 -5.51 9.67 23.92
C ALA A 408 -4.11 10.15 23.50
N THR A 409 -3.31 9.27 22.89
CA THR A 409 -1.91 9.53 22.54
C THR A 409 -1.70 10.13 21.15
N THR A 410 -2.76 10.18 20.32
CA THR A 410 -2.70 10.80 18.99
C THR A 410 -3.58 12.05 18.90
N THR A 411 -4.87 11.93 19.22
CA THR A 411 -5.86 12.99 18.99
C THR A 411 -5.82 14.04 20.09
N PHE A 412 -5.70 13.61 21.35
CA PHE A 412 -5.70 14.48 22.52
C PHE A 412 -4.29 14.75 23.06
N THR A 413 -3.27 14.74 22.21
CA THR A 413 -1.88 14.97 22.62
C THR A 413 -1.71 16.33 23.31
N ASP A 414 -2.46 17.34 22.86
CA ASP A 414 -2.39 18.71 23.40
C ASP A 414 -3.39 18.96 24.54
N ASP A 415 -4.40 18.09 24.72
CA ASP A 415 -5.35 18.14 25.84
C ASP A 415 -5.04 17.05 26.86
N HIS A 416 -4.06 17.34 27.71
CA HIS A 416 -3.57 16.43 28.74
C HIS A 416 -4.68 15.93 29.67
N ARG A 417 -5.69 16.76 29.98
CA ARG A 417 -6.76 16.38 30.90
C ARG A 417 -7.63 15.29 30.30
N THR A 418 -8.04 15.48 29.04
CA THR A 418 -8.84 14.49 28.32
C THR A 418 -8.02 13.23 28.06
N ALA A 419 -6.75 13.36 27.67
CA ALA A 419 -5.86 12.22 27.49
C ALA A 419 -5.71 11.37 28.77
N MET A 420 -5.53 12.00 29.94
CA MET A 420 -5.47 11.28 31.23
C MET A 420 -6.76 10.54 31.55
N LEU A 421 -7.93 11.14 31.31
CA LEU A 421 -9.23 10.49 31.54
C LEU A 421 -9.41 9.27 30.62
N LEU A 422 -9.02 9.39 29.35
CA LEU A 422 -9.09 8.30 28.37
C LEU A 422 -8.14 7.16 28.72
N LEU A 423 -6.90 7.47 29.10
CA LEU A 423 -5.91 6.46 29.52
C LEU A 423 -6.32 5.77 30.83
N GLY A 424 -6.81 6.54 31.81
CA GLY A 424 -7.38 5.98 33.04
C GLY A 424 -8.55 5.05 32.75
N ARG A 425 -9.43 5.42 31.81
CA ARG A 425 -10.53 4.55 31.38
C ARG A 425 -10.04 3.31 30.63
N ALA A 426 -9.01 3.44 29.80
CA ALA A 426 -8.38 2.32 29.12
C ALA A 426 -7.86 1.27 30.12
N LEU A 427 -7.22 1.72 31.20
CA LEU A 427 -6.71 0.84 32.27
C LEU A 427 -7.82 0.23 33.14
N GLN A 428 -8.92 0.95 33.36
CA GLN A 428 -10.10 0.37 34.03
C GLN A 428 -10.70 -0.79 33.21
N ILE A 429 -10.70 -0.68 31.89
CA ILE A 429 -11.19 -1.73 30.98
C ILE A 429 -10.19 -2.89 30.93
N ASP A 430 -8.90 -2.57 30.83
CA ASP A 430 -7.83 -3.57 30.70
C ASP A 430 -6.59 -3.13 31.48
N PRO A 431 -6.44 -3.58 32.73
CA PRO A 431 -5.24 -3.31 33.53
C PRO A 431 -3.95 -3.90 32.93
N GLY A 432 -4.08 -4.84 31.98
CA GLY A 432 -2.95 -5.44 31.27
C GLY A 432 -2.35 -4.54 30.19
N ASN A 433 -3.01 -3.43 29.82
CA ASN A 433 -2.51 -2.50 28.81
C ASN A 433 -1.37 -1.63 29.35
N ARG A 434 -0.14 -2.16 29.34
CA ARG A 434 1.05 -1.46 29.83
C ARG A 434 1.41 -0.23 29.02
N ALA A 435 1.06 -0.17 27.74
CA ALA A 435 1.27 1.02 26.92
C ALA A 435 0.44 2.21 27.42
N ALA A 436 -0.82 1.96 27.80
CA ALA A 436 -1.67 2.97 28.42
C ALA A 436 -1.19 3.39 29.81
N ASP A 437 -0.71 2.43 30.61
CA ASP A 437 -0.15 2.69 31.94
C ASP A 437 1.07 3.60 31.86
N VAL A 438 2.07 3.23 31.05
CA VAL A 438 3.28 4.05 30.85
C VAL A 438 2.92 5.46 30.35
N ALA A 439 1.98 5.59 29.41
CA ALA A 439 1.54 6.89 28.93
C ALA A 439 0.85 7.72 30.04
N LEU A 440 0.00 7.10 30.86
CA LEU A 440 -0.68 7.77 31.97
C LEU A 440 0.31 8.23 33.05
N GLN A 441 1.21 7.34 33.48
CA GLN A 441 2.23 7.66 34.48
C GLN A 441 3.15 8.79 33.99
N ASN A 442 3.48 8.81 32.69
CA ASN A 442 4.23 9.90 32.10
C ASN A 442 3.45 11.23 32.19
N LEU A 443 2.17 11.26 31.82
CA LEU A 443 1.37 12.49 31.93
C LEU A 443 1.24 13.00 33.37
N LEU A 444 1.14 12.10 34.35
CA LEU A 444 1.01 12.45 35.76
C LEU A 444 2.32 12.96 36.36
N HIS A 445 3.42 12.24 36.17
CA HIS A 445 4.62 12.40 36.99
C HIS A 445 5.83 12.99 36.24
N ARG A 446 5.84 12.99 34.91
CA ARG A 446 7.00 13.46 34.11
C ARG A 446 7.39 14.91 34.39
N ARG A 447 6.40 15.74 34.74
CA ARG A 447 6.56 17.17 35.03
C ARG A 447 6.45 17.51 36.52
N ALA A 448 6.45 16.50 37.40
CA ALA A 448 6.47 16.73 38.83
C ALA A 448 7.73 17.53 39.22
N THR A 449 7.59 18.42 40.21
CA THR A 449 8.68 19.20 40.78
C THR A 449 9.05 18.73 42.18
N ASP A 450 8.23 17.88 42.80
CA ASP A 450 8.53 17.27 44.09
C ASP A 450 9.54 16.12 43.91
N ALA A 451 10.64 16.19 44.67
CA ALA A 451 11.70 15.20 44.61
C ALA A 451 11.25 13.83 45.15
N VAL A 452 10.31 13.77 46.09
CA VAL A 452 9.79 12.50 46.62
C VAL A 452 8.96 11.80 45.55
N GLU A 453 8.04 12.52 44.91
CA GLU A 453 7.27 12.02 43.77
C GLU A 453 8.16 11.54 42.61
N LEU A 454 9.17 12.34 42.21
CA LEU A 454 10.09 11.96 41.14
C LEU A 454 10.93 10.70 41.46
N ARG A 455 11.32 10.49 42.72
CA ARG A 455 12.00 9.24 43.15
C ARG A 455 11.07 8.04 43.06
N ALA A 456 9.84 8.15 43.57
CA ALA A 456 8.86 7.09 43.48
C ALA A 456 8.56 6.72 42.02
N TYR A 457 8.46 7.74 41.16
CA TYR A 457 8.26 7.52 39.73
C TYR A 457 9.47 6.88 39.04
N ARG A 458 10.70 7.32 39.35
CA ARG A 458 11.94 6.68 38.90
C ARG A 458 11.96 5.19 39.25
N ASP A 459 11.67 4.84 40.49
CA ASP A 459 11.72 3.46 40.97
C ASP A 459 10.67 2.59 40.28
N SER A 460 9.44 3.12 40.11
CA SER A 460 8.38 2.47 39.34
C SER A 460 8.76 2.22 37.87
N LEU A 461 9.43 3.19 37.21
CA LEU A 461 9.93 3.02 35.84
C LEU A 461 11.00 1.92 35.75
N ALA A 462 11.88 1.83 36.73
CA ALA A 462 12.92 0.79 36.78
C ALA A 462 12.30 -0.61 36.87
N GLU A 463 11.34 -0.81 37.78
CA GLU A 463 10.59 -2.07 37.91
C GLU A 463 9.79 -2.40 36.64
N THR A 464 9.17 -1.38 36.04
CA THR A 464 8.38 -1.53 34.81
C THR A 464 9.26 -1.94 33.64
N ALA A 465 10.46 -1.36 33.49
CA ALA A 465 11.41 -1.75 32.45
C ALA A 465 11.82 -3.23 32.57
N ASP A 466 12.05 -3.70 33.80
CA ASP A 466 12.41 -5.10 34.07
C ASP A 466 11.26 -6.08 33.79
N SER A 467 10.02 -5.70 34.08
CA SER A 467 8.85 -6.50 33.70
C SER A 467 8.72 -6.58 32.18
N LEU A 468 8.72 -5.42 31.50
CA LEU A 468 8.53 -5.35 30.05
C LEU A 468 9.60 -6.09 29.27
N GLN A 469 10.86 -6.04 29.72
CA GLN A 469 11.93 -6.81 29.10
C GLN A 469 11.73 -8.31 29.25
N ARG A 470 11.32 -8.78 30.44
CA ARG A 470 11.01 -10.21 30.67
C ARG A 470 9.85 -10.70 29.81
N ASP A 471 8.85 -9.84 29.61
CA ASP A 471 7.66 -10.14 28.81
C ASP A 471 7.91 -9.98 27.29
N GLY A 472 9.08 -9.49 26.88
CA GLY A 472 9.48 -9.34 25.48
C GLY A 472 9.00 -8.05 24.80
N HIS A 473 8.49 -7.07 25.55
CA HIS A 473 8.04 -5.77 25.06
C HIS A 473 9.20 -4.79 24.88
N THR A 474 10.14 -5.12 23.97
CA THR A 474 11.44 -4.43 23.85
C THR A 474 11.34 -2.93 23.58
N LEU A 475 10.44 -2.50 22.67
CA LEU A 475 10.30 -1.08 22.33
C LEU A 475 9.69 -0.27 23.48
N LEU A 476 8.67 -0.82 24.16
CA LEU A 476 8.08 -0.14 25.31
C LEU A 476 9.08 -0.04 26.47
N ALA A 477 9.89 -1.08 26.70
CA ALA A 477 10.97 -1.04 27.69
C ALA A 477 12.01 0.05 27.37
N GLN A 478 12.37 0.26 26.10
CA GLN A 478 13.26 1.36 25.70
C GLN A 478 12.68 2.72 26.05
N ARG A 479 11.39 2.95 25.77
CA ARG A 479 10.72 4.23 26.09
C ARG A 479 10.64 4.48 27.59
N VAL A 480 10.37 3.44 28.37
CA VAL A 480 10.38 3.49 29.84
C VAL A 480 11.77 3.88 30.34
N LEU A 481 12.85 3.29 29.77
CA LEU A 481 14.21 3.66 30.14
C LEU A 481 14.59 5.07 29.71
N ILE A 482 14.18 5.54 28.52
CA ILE A 482 14.35 6.95 28.13
C ILE A 482 13.69 7.86 29.18
N THR A 483 12.44 7.55 29.56
CA THR A 483 11.71 8.32 30.57
C THR A 483 12.42 8.28 31.91
N TYR A 484 12.97 7.12 32.31
CA TYR A 484 13.77 6.98 33.53
C TYR A 484 14.97 7.94 33.53
N PHE A 485 15.79 7.98 32.48
CA PHE A 485 16.93 8.90 32.40
C PHE A 485 16.49 10.36 32.41
N ALA A 486 15.37 10.68 31.77
CA ALA A 486 14.82 12.03 31.77
C ALA A 486 14.31 12.46 33.16
N VAL A 487 13.71 11.54 33.92
CA VAL A 487 13.29 11.75 35.31
C VAL A 487 14.50 11.96 36.23
N LEU A 488 15.64 11.31 35.99
CA LEU A 488 16.86 11.54 36.78
C LEU A 488 17.39 12.97 36.66
N VAL A 489 17.34 13.55 35.46
CA VAL A 489 17.72 14.96 35.23
C VAL A 489 16.77 15.88 35.98
N ASN A 490 15.46 15.64 35.87
CA ASN A 490 14.46 16.42 36.62
C ASN A 490 14.63 16.30 38.14
N LEU A 491 14.90 15.08 38.64
CA LEU A 491 15.07 14.80 40.06
C LEU A 491 16.29 15.54 40.62
N HIS A 492 17.40 15.56 39.88
CA HIS A 492 18.56 16.34 40.28
C HIS A 492 18.25 17.84 40.29
N ALA A 493 17.57 18.35 39.26
CA ALA A 493 17.16 19.76 39.22
C ALA A 493 16.23 20.16 40.38
N ALA A 494 15.33 19.26 40.80
CA ALA A 494 14.43 19.47 41.93
C ALA A 494 15.14 19.35 43.29
N ALA A 495 16.13 18.45 43.40
CA ALA A 495 16.89 18.21 44.62
C ALA A 495 18.36 17.87 44.29
N PRO A 496 19.24 18.88 44.16
CA PRO A 496 20.64 18.69 43.73
C PRO A 496 21.49 17.83 44.68
N THR A 497 21.05 17.67 45.93
CA THR A 497 21.71 16.81 46.92
C THR A 497 21.30 15.34 46.82
N THR A 498 20.40 14.99 45.90
CA THR A 498 19.96 13.60 45.70
C THR A 498 21.13 12.76 45.20
N LEU A 499 21.36 11.64 45.89
CA LEU A 499 22.43 10.70 45.56
C LEU A 499 22.18 10.04 44.20
N ARG A 500 23.26 9.61 43.55
CA ARG A 500 23.21 8.86 42.29
C ARG A 500 22.54 7.50 42.51
N PRO A 501 21.51 7.11 41.75
CA PRO A 501 20.87 5.80 41.90
C PRO A 501 21.89 4.67 41.77
N TYR A 502 21.80 3.66 42.65
CA TYR A 502 22.73 2.52 42.66
C TYR A 502 22.60 1.64 41.41
N ASP A 503 21.40 1.59 40.80
CA ASP A 503 21.08 0.74 39.65
C ASP A 503 21.41 1.41 38.30
N LEU A 504 21.84 2.68 38.30
CA LEU A 504 22.10 3.44 37.08
C LEU A 504 23.03 2.72 36.06
N PRO A 505 24.16 2.08 36.46
CA PRO A 505 25.00 1.31 35.54
C PRO A 505 24.26 0.13 34.90
N GLN A 506 23.42 -0.56 35.66
CA GLN A 506 22.59 -1.66 35.15
C GLN A 506 21.57 -1.15 34.12
N ARG A 507 20.97 0.03 34.35
CA ARG A 507 20.02 0.65 33.42
C ARG A 507 20.67 1.07 32.10
N HIS A 508 21.91 1.57 32.14
CA HIS A 508 22.68 1.82 30.90
C HIS A 508 22.90 0.54 30.09
N LEU A 509 23.39 -0.53 30.73
CA LEU A 509 23.61 -1.82 30.07
C LEU A 509 22.31 -2.41 29.50
N GLN A 510 21.20 -2.26 30.24
CA GLN A 510 19.88 -2.70 29.80
C GLN A 510 19.45 -1.97 28.53
N MET A 511 19.60 -0.64 28.50
CA MET A 511 19.24 0.19 27.34
C MET A 511 20.10 -0.14 26.12
N GLU A 512 21.42 -0.29 26.28
CA GLU A 512 22.33 -0.66 25.20
C GLU A 512 22.00 -2.04 24.61
N LYS A 513 21.69 -3.02 25.46
CA LYS A 513 21.24 -4.35 25.02
C LYS A 513 19.96 -4.26 24.19
N LEU A 514 18.97 -3.50 24.67
CA LEU A 514 17.71 -3.32 23.95
C LEU A 514 17.91 -2.61 22.59
N LEU A 515 18.76 -1.58 22.54
CA LEU A 515 19.09 -0.88 21.28
C LEU A 515 19.82 -1.79 20.29
N ALA A 516 20.70 -2.68 20.77
CA ALA A 516 21.38 -3.67 19.93
C ALA A 516 20.44 -4.78 19.44
N GLU A 517 19.43 -5.16 20.22
CA GLU A 517 18.38 -6.10 19.81
C GLU A 517 17.46 -5.50 18.75
N THR A 518 17.02 -4.24 18.93
CA THR A 518 16.21 -3.55 17.92
C THR A 518 16.99 -3.37 16.63
N GLU A 519 18.25 -2.93 16.68
CA GLU A 519 19.07 -2.78 15.46
C GLU A 519 19.22 -4.09 14.69
N ARG A 520 19.38 -5.23 15.38
CA ARG A 520 19.44 -6.54 14.72
C ARG A 520 18.15 -6.89 13.98
N ARG A 521 17.00 -6.54 14.53
CA ARG A 521 15.69 -6.72 13.87
C ARG A 521 15.52 -5.73 12.71
N ASP A 522 16.01 -4.51 12.89
CA ASP A 522 15.84 -3.40 11.96
C ASP A 522 16.69 -3.54 10.68
N ARG A 523 17.91 -4.09 10.80
CA ARG A 523 18.77 -4.40 9.63
C ARG A 523 18.09 -5.31 8.60
N VAL A 524 17.05 -6.04 8.97
CA VAL A 524 16.27 -6.90 8.08
C VAL A 524 15.15 -6.13 7.35
N THR A 525 14.74 -4.97 7.87
CA THR A 525 13.47 -4.30 7.52
C THR A 525 13.62 -2.86 7.01
N GLU A 526 14.85 -2.42 6.70
CA GLU A 526 15.25 -1.01 6.47
C GLU A 526 15.25 -0.17 7.77
N GLN A 527 16.06 0.90 7.80
CA GLN A 527 16.34 1.66 9.03
C GLN A 527 15.07 2.38 9.58
N ASP A 528 14.64 2.03 10.79
CA ASP A 528 13.52 2.65 11.50
C ASP A 528 13.93 4.03 12.06
N PRO A 529 13.28 5.13 11.66
CA PRO A 529 13.57 6.47 12.16
C PRO A 529 13.42 6.60 13.69
N LEU A 530 12.56 5.78 14.32
CA LEU A 530 12.42 5.79 15.77
C LEU A 530 13.68 5.30 16.47
N LEU A 531 14.38 4.29 15.93
CA LEU A 531 15.60 3.76 16.51
C LEU A 531 16.69 4.84 16.57
N LEU A 532 16.84 5.62 15.49
CA LEU A 532 17.79 6.73 15.42
C LEU A 532 17.43 7.82 16.44
N ALA A 533 16.16 8.25 16.47
CA ALA A 533 15.68 9.25 17.41
C ALA A 533 15.87 8.81 18.88
N THR A 534 15.63 7.52 19.16
CA THR A 534 15.81 6.94 20.51
C THR A 534 17.28 6.91 20.92
N ARG A 535 18.20 6.51 20.01
CA ARG A 535 19.65 6.52 20.27
C ARG A 535 20.16 7.91 20.59
N GLN A 536 19.75 8.87 19.78
CA GLN A 536 20.18 10.25 19.94
C GLN A 536 19.65 10.84 21.24
N ARG A 537 18.35 10.63 21.54
CA ARG A 537 17.75 11.07 22.80
C ARG A 537 18.43 10.43 24.00
N TYR A 538 18.72 9.13 23.93
CA TYR A 538 19.46 8.42 24.96
C TYR A 538 20.85 9.05 25.18
N ALA A 539 21.64 9.25 24.13
CA ALA A 539 22.98 9.84 24.24
C ALA A 539 22.96 11.22 24.91
N VAL A 540 22.00 12.08 24.55
CA VAL A 540 21.82 13.40 25.17
C VAL A 540 21.48 13.26 26.66
N LEU A 541 20.55 12.36 27.01
CA LEU A 541 20.15 12.16 28.40
C LEU A 541 21.27 11.56 29.25
N VAL A 542 22.05 10.61 28.72
CA VAL A 542 23.22 10.05 29.43
C VAL A 542 24.24 11.13 29.71
N ALA A 543 24.58 11.96 28.72
CA ALA A 543 25.53 13.05 28.90
C ALA A 543 25.05 14.06 29.98
N ALA A 544 23.75 14.36 30.01
CA ALA A 544 23.15 15.20 31.03
C ALA A 544 23.22 14.55 32.42
N VAL A 545 22.80 13.29 32.56
CA VAL A 545 22.85 12.57 33.85
C VAL A 545 24.28 12.49 34.39
N GLU A 546 25.28 12.18 33.56
CA GLU A 546 26.68 12.12 34.00
C GLU A 546 27.27 13.49 34.32
N ALA A 547 26.74 14.58 33.74
CA ALA A 547 27.13 15.94 34.10
C ALA A 547 26.55 16.33 35.48
N GLU A 548 25.26 16.10 35.69
CA GLU A 548 24.55 16.47 36.91
C GLU A 548 25.01 15.66 38.13
N TYR A 549 25.26 14.35 37.98
CA TYR A 549 25.68 13.48 39.08
C TYR A 549 27.20 13.40 39.27
N ARG A 550 27.98 14.26 38.60
CA ARG A 550 29.45 14.25 38.72
C ARG A 550 29.88 14.66 40.13
N GLY A 551 30.56 13.75 40.83
CA GLY A 551 31.06 14.00 42.19
C GLY A 551 30.02 13.81 43.29
N ILE A 552 28.80 13.39 42.96
CA ILE A 552 27.76 13.03 43.93
C ILE A 552 27.93 11.56 44.33
N GLY A 553 27.81 11.25 45.62
CA GLY A 553 27.84 9.87 46.11
C GLY A 553 26.70 9.02 45.55
N SER A 554 26.86 7.70 45.59
CA SER A 554 25.82 6.75 45.18
C SER A 554 24.89 6.37 46.33
N GLU A 555 23.62 6.12 46.02
CA GLU A 555 22.68 5.48 46.93
C GLU A 555 23.22 4.10 47.35
N PRO A 556 23.04 3.66 48.61
CA PRO A 556 23.39 2.30 49.01
C PRO A 556 22.47 1.30 48.31
N ALA A 557 23.01 0.13 47.96
CA ALA A 557 22.21 -0.95 47.40
C ALA A 557 21.10 -1.39 48.39
N PRO A 558 19.89 -1.73 47.91
CA PRO A 558 18.80 -2.20 48.75
C PRO A 558 19.25 -3.47 49.50
N GLY A 559 19.16 -3.44 50.82
CA GLY A 559 19.65 -4.51 51.71
C GLY A 559 21.06 -4.32 52.27
N GLY A 560 21.77 -3.23 51.92
CA GLY A 560 23.11 -2.92 52.46
C GLY A 560 23.13 -2.23 53.84
N LEU A 561 21.99 -2.06 54.50
CA LEU A 561 21.88 -1.29 55.75
C LEU A 561 22.65 -1.91 56.93
N ASP A 562 22.92 -3.22 56.88
CA ASP A 562 23.71 -3.89 57.93
C ASP A 562 25.20 -3.53 57.90
N ALA A 563 25.72 -2.97 56.80
CA ALA A 563 27.13 -2.59 56.68
C ALA A 563 27.44 -1.15 57.13
N VAL A 564 26.45 -0.25 57.13
CA VAL A 564 26.67 1.19 57.40
C VAL A 564 26.57 1.53 58.89
N ALA A 565 25.90 0.69 59.69
CA ALA A 565 25.83 0.87 61.14
C ALA A 565 27.18 0.71 61.88
N ALA A 566 28.23 0.20 61.21
CA ALA A 566 29.56 0.03 61.81
C ALA A 566 30.53 1.20 61.57
N SER A 567 30.17 2.21 60.77
CA SER A 567 31.07 3.32 60.42
C SER A 567 30.57 4.68 60.94
N THR A 568 30.16 4.74 62.20
CA THR A 568 29.91 6.01 62.91
C THR A 568 31.17 6.43 63.66
N ALA A 569 32.20 6.87 62.93
CA ALA A 569 33.31 7.64 63.50
C ALA A 569 33.07 9.13 63.20
N PRO A 570 33.01 10.02 64.20
CA PRO A 570 32.70 11.43 63.99
C PRO A 570 33.94 12.17 63.48
N ALA A 571 34.05 12.35 62.16
CA ALA A 571 35.01 13.30 61.59
C ALA A 571 34.37 14.69 61.54
N ALA A 572 34.57 15.45 62.62
CA ALA A 572 34.31 16.87 62.69
C ALA A 572 35.27 17.62 61.76
N GLY A 573 34.74 18.13 60.66
CA GLY A 573 35.41 19.12 59.81
C GLY A 573 34.34 19.88 59.01
N PRO A 574 34.27 21.22 59.10
CA PRO A 574 33.30 21.98 58.32
C PRO A 574 33.66 21.90 56.83
N PRO A 575 32.72 21.59 55.92
CA PRO A 575 32.97 21.74 54.49
C PRO A 575 32.98 23.24 54.16
N THR A 576 34.17 23.77 53.91
CA THR A 576 34.36 25.02 53.17
C THR A 576 33.86 24.79 51.74
N VAL A 577 32.58 25.11 51.51
CA VAL A 577 32.02 25.25 50.17
C VAL A 577 32.67 26.47 49.54
N SER A 578 33.70 26.23 48.74
CA SER A 578 34.37 27.24 47.93
C SER A 578 33.40 27.72 46.85
N ALA A 579 32.66 28.78 47.16
CA ALA A 579 31.88 29.55 46.20
C ALA A 579 32.82 30.28 45.23
N ALA A 580 33.10 29.65 44.10
CA ALA A 580 33.63 30.31 42.91
C ALA A 580 33.28 29.49 41.66
N THR A 581 32.00 29.24 41.42
CA THR A 581 31.53 28.87 40.09
C THR A 581 31.58 30.13 39.24
N THR A 582 32.63 30.24 38.44
CA THR A 582 32.78 31.20 37.34
C THR A 582 31.49 31.20 36.50
N PRO A 583 31.01 32.35 35.98
CA PRO A 583 29.84 32.38 35.13
C PRO A 583 30.06 31.41 33.96
N THR A 584 29.12 30.48 33.87
CA THR A 584 28.90 29.52 32.81
C THR A 584 29.28 30.16 31.49
N ALA A 585 30.31 29.61 30.83
CA ALA A 585 30.47 29.80 29.40
C ALA A 585 29.10 29.54 28.78
N VAL A 586 28.61 30.50 27.98
CA VAL A 586 27.45 30.32 27.11
C VAL A 586 27.57 28.92 26.56
N PRO A 587 26.59 28.02 26.78
CA PRO A 587 26.70 26.64 26.33
C PRO A 587 27.11 26.71 24.88
N ASP A 588 28.30 26.19 24.59
CA ASP A 588 28.77 26.03 23.23
C ASP A 588 27.62 25.32 22.54
N ARG A 589 26.92 26.03 21.64
CA ARG A 589 25.80 25.54 20.82
C ARG A 589 26.39 24.57 19.81
N SER A 590 27.06 23.56 20.35
CA SER A 590 27.82 22.50 19.76
C SER A 590 26.80 21.69 18.96
N ARG A 591 26.65 22.17 17.71
CA ARG A 591 25.97 21.58 16.56
C ARG A 591 24.81 20.69 16.97
N LEU A 592 23.64 21.32 17.16
CA LEU A 592 22.36 20.62 17.06
C LEU A 592 22.45 19.66 15.87
N ASP A 593 22.20 18.39 16.14
CA ASP A 593 22.12 17.37 15.10
C ASP A 593 21.00 17.74 14.11
N PRO A 594 21.00 17.16 12.90
CA PRO A 594 20.06 17.57 11.87
C PRO A 594 18.58 17.54 12.29
N HIS A 595 18.14 16.58 13.11
CA HIS A 595 16.74 16.46 13.53
C HIS A 595 16.38 17.42 14.67
N GLY A 596 17.28 17.59 15.64
CA GLY A 596 17.12 18.60 16.70
C GLY A 596 17.12 20.02 16.14
N ALA A 597 17.98 20.28 15.16
CA ALA A 597 18.06 21.52 14.41
C ALA A 597 16.75 21.81 13.64
N TYR A 598 16.19 20.78 13.00
CA TYR A 598 14.91 20.87 12.29
C TYR A 598 13.73 21.24 13.21
N ASN A 599 13.56 20.49 14.30
CA ASN A 599 12.46 20.72 15.24
C ASN A 599 12.56 22.11 15.89
N SER A 600 13.78 22.55 16.20
CA SER A 600 14.02 23.89 16.74
C SER A 600 13.71 24.97 15.71
N ALA A 601 13.97 24.72 14.42
CA ALA A 601 13.58 25.62 13.34
C ALA A 601 12.05 25.71 13.18
N LEU A 602 11.31 24.61 13.34
CA LEU A 602 9.84 24.63 13.33
C LEU A 602 9.25 25.45 14.50
N VAL A 603 9.81 25.31 15.70
CA VAL A 603 9.39 26.11 16.86
C VAL A 603 9.68 27.60 16.62
N ALA A 604 10.85 27.94 16.08
CA ALA A 604 11.17 29.31 15.70
C ALA A 604 10.20 29.86 14.64
N LEU A 605 9.78 29.05 13.65
CA LEU A 605 8.76 29.42 12.66
C LEU A 605 7.40 29.70 13.31
N GLN A 606 6.96 28.87 14.25
CA GLN A 606 5.71 29.07 14.98
C GLN A 606 5.71 30.37 15.79
N ASN A 607 6.88 30.78 16.28
CA ASN A 607 7.06 32.03 17.03
C ASN A 607 7.29 33.27 16.14
N ASN A 608 7.21 33.14 14.82
CA ASN A 608 7.53 34.20 13.85
C ASN A 608 9.00 34.67 13.86
N GLU A 609 9.94 33.82 14.27
CA GLU A 609 11.37 34.10 14.32
C GLU A 609 12.09 33.57 13.06
N ASP A 610 11.72 34.11 11.89
CA ASP A 610 12.15 33.59 10.57
C ASP A 610 13.68 33.50 10.41
N ALA A 611 14.43 34.47 10.94
CA ALA A 611 15.90 34.48 10.88
C ALA A 611 16.53 33.39 11.77
N LEU A 612 15.92 33.09 12.93
CA LEU A 612 16.39 32.04 13.82
C LEU A 612 16.07 30.66 13.22
N ALA A 613 14.87 30.49 12.68
CA ALA A 613 14.49 29.28 11.96
C ALA A 613 15.45 28.98 10.80
N GLU A 614 15.81 30.00 10.02
CA GLU A 614 16.76 29.87 8.91
C GLU A 614 18.18 29.52 9.39
N PHE A 615 18.62 30.04 10.53
CA PHE A 615 19.90 29.63 11.11
C PHE A 615 19.85 28.17 11.60
N LEU A 616 18.78 27.79 12.30
CA LEU A 616 18.59 26.47 12.89
C LEU A 616 18.33 25.38 11.85
N ILE A 617 17.86 25.71 10.65
CA ILE A 617 17.62 24.69 9.62
C ILE A 617 18.90 24.24 8.90
N GLN A 618 19.98 25.04 8.91
CA GLN A 618 21.21 24.71 8.15
C GLN A 618 21.81 23.36 8.51
N PRO A 619 21.92 22.96 9.80
CA PRO A 619 22.34 21.62 10.18
C PRO A 619 21.33 20.54 9.76
N ALA A 620 20.03 20.82 9.81
CA ALA A 620 18.97 19.89 9.37
C ALA A 620 19.09 19.53 7.88
N LEU A 621 19.44 20.53 7.08
CA LEU A 621 19.71 20.34 5.66
C LEU A 621 20.97 19.52 5.41
N THR A 622 21.75 19.07 6.40
CA THR A 622 22.83 18.10 6.13
C THR A 622 22.35 16.64 6.05
N SER A 623 21.13 16.35 6.53
CA SER A 623 20.51 15.01 6.45
C SER A 623 19.63 14.85 5.21
N LEU A 624 19.90 13.82 4.40
CA LEU A 624 19.16 13.54 3.17
C LEU A 624 17.74 13.02 3.44
N GLU A 625 17.54 12.32 4.55
CA GLU A 625 16.24 11.83 5.00
C GLU A 625 15.33 12.99 5.41
N LEU A 626 15.85 13.90 6.25
CA LEU A 626 15.11 15.12 6.62
C LEU A 626 14.77 15.95 5.40
N ARG A 627 15.69 16.17 4.46
CA ARG A 627 15.37 16.90 3.22
C ARG A 627 14.18 16.30 2.46
N ARG A 628 13.99 14.97 2.48
CA ARG A 628 12.84 14.29 1.85
C ARG A 628 11.56 14.45 2.69
N TRP A 629 11.70 14.33 4.01
CA TRP A 629 10.60 14.37 4.96
C TRP A 629 10.04 15.79 5.17
N ILE A 630 10.91 16.80 5.34
CA ILE A 630 10.59 18.24 5.52
C ILE A 630 9.63 18.74 4.44
N ARG A 631 9.76 18.23 3.21
CA ARG A 631 8.92 18.62 2.06
C ARG A 631 7.46 18.13 2.18
N ARG A 632 7.20 17.15 3.05
CA ARG A 632 5.88 16.55 3.30
C ARG A 632 5.32 16.93 4.67
N ASP A 633 6.09 17.65 5.48
CA ASP A 633 5.66 18.08 6.81
C ASP A 633 4.50 19.10 6.68
N PRO A 634 3.32 18.84 7.29
CA PRO A 634 2.18 19.74 7.27
C PRO A 634 2.48 21.16 7.78
N ASP A 635 3.37 21.32 8.76
CA ASP A 635 3.72 22.62 9.34
C ASP A 635 4.63 23.43 8.41
N VAL A 636 5.53 22.76 7.68
CA VAL A 636 6.30 23.36 6.59
C VAL A 636 5.38 23.72 5.41
N VAL A 637 4.41 22.87 5.09
CA VAL A 637 3.43 23.14 4.03
C VAL A 637 2.54 24.33 4.38
N ARG A 638 2.11 24.45 5.64
CA ARG A 638 1.30 25.58 6.13
C ARG A 638 2.04 26.91 6.12
N ASN A 639 3.36 26.89 6.36
CA ASN A 639 4.18 28.09 6.43
C ASN A 639 4.98 28.35 5.14
N ARG A 640 4.58 27.73 4.02
CA ARG A 640 5.37 27.66 2.79
C ARG A 640 5.63 29.00 2.11
N ASP A 641 4.79 29.99 2.37
CA ASP A 641 4.92 31.36 1.83
C ASP A 641 5.97 32.20 2.58
N ARG A 642 6.48 31.70 3.72
CA ARG A 642 7.53 32.38 4.48
C ARG A 642 8.89 32.13 3.83
N ALA A 643 9.68 33.18 3.63
CA ALA A 643 10.98 33.13 2.96
C ALA A 643 11.98 32.13 3.61
N ALA A 644 11.89 31.93 4.93
CA ALA A 644 12.66 30.91 5.63
C ALA A 644 12.28 29.49 5.16
N VAL A 645 10.99 29.20 5.03
CA VAL A 645 10.42 27.88 4.67
C VAL A 645 10.61 27.53 3.21
N ALA A 646 10.46 28.52 2.32
CA ALA A 646 10.73 28.37 0.89
C ALA A 646 12.14 27.84 0.62
N ARG A 647 13.12 28.27 1.43
CA ARG A 647 14.51 27.79 1.38
C ARG A 647 14.70 26.39 1.99
N MET A 648 13.92 26.00 3.00
CA MET A 648 14.01 24.68 3.63
C MET A 648 13.49 23.54 2.74
N ALA A 649 12.42 23.80 1.99
CA ALA A 649 11.64 22.78 1.31
C ALA A 649 12.02 22.57 -0.17
N GLY A 650 13.30 22.79 -0.54
CA GLY A 650 13.84 22.88 -1.91
C GLY A 650 13.13 22.06 -2.99
N GLY A 651 13.07 22.59 -4.21
CA GLY A 651 12.38 22.08 -5.42
C GLY A 651 12.19 20.54 -5.43
N GLY A 652 10.95 20.04 -5.41
CA GLY A 652 10.30 19.59 -6.64
C GLY A 652 9.68 18.18 -6.53
N SER A 653 8.40 18.09 -6.15
CA SER A 653 7.54 16.94 -6.54
C SER A 653 7.03 17.19 -7.96
N PRO A 654 6.70 16.18 -8.79
CA PRO A 654 6.02 16.38 -10.08
C PRO A 654 4.74 17.23 -9.97
N ALA A 655 4.11 17.27 -8.79
CA ALA A 655 2.99 18.16 -8.49
C ALA A 655 3.34 19.67 -8.45
N ARG A 656 4.63 20.02 -8.35
CA ARG A 656 5.15 21.40 -8.37
C ARG A 656 5.38 21.95 -9.78
N LEU A 657 5.25 21.17 -10.85
CA LEU A 657 5.24 21.77 -12.20
C LEU A 657 4.09 22.81 -12.31
N TRP A 658 2.96 22.59 -11.62
CA TRP A 658 1.86 23.55 -11.55
C TRP A 658 2.19 24.80 -10.72
N ASP A 659 3.26 24.76 -9.92
CA ASP A 659 3.68 25.87 -9.07
C ASP A 659 4.73 26.76 -9.78
N LEU A 660 5.24 26.36 -10.96
CA LEU A 660 6.11 27.21 -11.77
C LEU A 660 5.31 28.43 -12.27
N GLU A 661 5.94 29.61 -12.31
CA GLU A 661 5.29 30.87 -12.69
C GLU A 661 4.55 30.77 -14.04
N LEU A 662 5.10 30.00 -14.97
CA LEU A 662 4.49 29.75 -16.27
C LEU A 662 3.15 28.99 -16.18
N PHE A 663 3.04 27.98 -15.31
CA PHE A 663 1.85 27.11 -15.22
C PHE A 663 0.85 27.56 -14.13
N ALA A 664 1.32 28.24 -13.10
CA ALA A 664 0.52 28.59 -11.92
C ALA A 664 -0.75 29.40 -12.24
N PRO A 665 -0.72 30.43 -13.11
CA PRO A 665 -1.93 31.18 -13.48
C PRO A 665 -3.00 30.33 -14.16
N HIS A 666 -2.60 29.22 -14.80
CA HIS A 666 -3.47 28.42 -15.66
C HIS A 666 -3.94 27.12 -14.99
N ARG A 667 -3.42 26.80 -13.80
CA ARG A 667 -3.72 25.57 -13.05
C ARG A 667 -5.21 25.30 -12.86
N ALA A 668 -5.98 26.31 -12.46
CA ALA A 668 -7.41 26.15 -12.19
C ALA A 668 -8.23 25.87 -13.46
N ALA A 669 -7.84 26.47 -14.59
CA ALA A 669 -8.46 26.21 -15.88
C ALA A 669 -8.14 24.79 -16.37
N CYS A 670 -6.87 24.40 -16.37
CA CYS A 670 -6.44 23.07 -16.80
C CYS A 670 -7.05 21.95 -15.95
N ARG A 671 -7.13 22.12 -14.62
CA ARG A 671 -7.78 21.12 -13.75
C ARG A 671 -9.27 20.95 -14.00
N ARG A 672 -9.99 22.04 -14.32
CA ARG A 672 -11.41 21.96 -14.70
C ARG A 672 -11.62 21.18 -15.99
N ALA A 673 -10.65 21.24 -16.90
CA ALA A 673 -10.63 20.44 -18.13
C ALA A 673 -10.09 19.00 -17.93
N GLY A 674 -9.89 18.54 -16.68
CA GLY A 674 -9.43 17.18 -16.38
C GLY A 674 -7.93 16.96 -16.53
N ILE A 675 -7.14 18.02 -16.77
CA ILE A 675 -5.68 17.93 -16.92
C ILE A 675 -5.05 17.94 -15.52
N ALA A 676 -4.76 16.75 -14.99
CA ALA A 676 -4.29 16.57 -13.61
C ALA A 676 -2.84 17.06 -13.39
N THR A 677 -1.99 17.00 -14.41
CA THR A 677 -0.55 17.36 -14.33
C THR A 677 -0.14 18.25 -15.52
N PRO A 678 0.85 19.14 -15.38
CA PRO A 678 1.29 19.97 -16.50
C PRO A 678 1.89 19.15 -17.64
N LEU A 679 2.50 18.00 -17.34
CA LEU A 679 3.05 17.10 -18.36
C LEU A 679 1.99 16.62 -19.36
N ALA A 680 0.73 16.48 -18.92
CA ALA A 680 -0.36 16.11 -19.82
C ALA A 680 -0.64 17.19 -20.88
N LEU A 681 -0.27 18.46 -20.65
CA LEU A 681 -0.40 19.53 -21.65
C LEU A 681 0.46 19.27 -22.89
N ALA A 682 1.53 18.48 -22.80
CA ALA A 682 2.36 18.11 -23.96
C ALA A 682 1.59 17.26 -24.99
N THR A 683 0.51 16.59 -24.56
CA THR A 683 -0.34 15.75 -25.43
C THR A 683 -1.62 16.44 -25.87
N VAL A 684 -1.88 17.66 -25.38
CA VAL A 684 -3.09 18.42 -25.69
C VAL A 684 -2.89 19.17 -27.01
N GLY A 685 -3.83 19.03 -27.94
CA GLY A 685 -3.81 19.77 -29.19
C GLY A 685 -3.83 21.27 -28.94
N SER A 686 -2.91 22.02 -29.56
CA SER A 686 -2.86 23.49 -29.46
C SER A 686 -3.79 24.17 -30.47
N ASP A 687 -5.00 23.63 -30.67
CA ASP A 687 -6.00 24.20 -31.58
C ASP A 687 -6.84 25.29 -30.90
N GLU A 688 -7.51 26.11 -31.72
CA GLU A 688 -8.30 27.25 -31.26
C GLU A 688 -9.46 26.83 -30.35
N LYS A 689 -10.06 25.65 -30.61
CA LYS A 689 -11.14 25.09 -29.81
C LYS A 689 -10.67 24.73 -28.40
N THR A 690 -9.54 24.04 -28.28
CA THR A 690 -8.97 23.62 -27.00
C THR A 690 -8.46 24.82 -26.19
N ALA A 691 -7.91 25.83 -26.87
CA ALA A 691 -7.55 27.10 -26.25
C ALA A 691 -8.80 27.81 -25.67
N ALA A 692 -9.89 27.88 -26.44
CA ALA A 692 -11.16 28.44 -26.00
C ALA A 692 -11.78 27.68 -24.80
N ASP A 693 -11.77 26.34 -24.84
CA ASP A 693 -12.28 25.49 -23.75
C ASP A 693 -11.50 25.68 -22.43
N LEU A 694 -10.21 26.01 -22.51
CA LEU A 694 -9.36 26.33 -21.37
C LEU A 694 -9.40 27.82 -20.96
N GLY A 695 -10.06 28.69 -21.74
CA GLY A 695 -10.05 30.14 -21.52
C GLY A 695 -8.66 30.77 -21.71
N LEU A 696 -7.86 30.22 -22.64
CA LEU A 696 -6.51 30.66 -22.96
C LEU A 696 -6.44 31.14 -24.41
N THR A 697 -5.42 31.95 -24.74
CA THR A 697 -5.09 32.20 -26.16
C THR A 697 -4.35 31.00 -26.73
N THR A 698 -4.47 30.77 -28.05
CA THR A 698 -3.75 29.69 -28.75
C THR A 698 -2.23 29.82 -28.57
N ALA A 699 -1.70 31.04 -28.50
CA ALA A 699 -0.29 31.30 -28.23
C ALA A 699 0.12 30.89 -26.81
N THR A 700 -0.70 31.19 -25.80
CA THR A 700 -0.47 30.77 -24.41
C THR A 700 -0.52 29.26 -24.28
N LEU A 701 -1.53 28.60 -24.86
CA LEU A 701 -1.65 27.14 -24.82
C LEU A 701 -0.45 26.46 -25.47
N ARG A 702 0.00 26.96 -26.63
CA ARG A 702 1.19 26.46 -27.31
C ARG A 702 2.44 26.60 -26.43
N ARG A 703 2.65 27.77 -25.80
CA ARG A 703 3.76 28.00 -24.86
C ARG A 703 3.74 27.02 -23.69
N LEU A 704 2.56 26.74 -23.13
CA LEU A 704 2.41 25.77 -22.03
C LEU A 704 2.65 24.33 -22.48
N ALA A 705 2.19 23.96 -23.67
CA ALA A 705 2.40 22.63 -24.25
C ALA A 705 3.89 22.39 -24.57
N ASP A 706 4.57 23.38 -25.13
CA ASP A 706 6.01 23.34 -25.40
C ASP A 706 6.81 23.20 -24.09
N ALA A 707 6.47 23.99 -23.07
CA ALA A 707 7.07 23.91 -21.75
C ALA A 707 6.81 22.56 -21.05
N ALA A 708 5.60 22.01 -21.20
CA ALA A 708 5.25 20.69 -20.71
C ALA A 708 6.04 19.59 -21.44
N GLY A 709 6.32 19.77 -22.73
CA GLY A 709 7.17 18.87 -23.51
C GLY A 709 8.62 18.87 -23.04
N VAL A 710 9.18 20.04 -22.73
CA VAL A 710 10.51 20.20 -22.10
C VAL A 710 10.56 19.49 -20.75
N ALA A 711 9.57 19.73 -19.89
CA ALA A 711 9.45 19.05 -18.60
C ALA A 711 9.23 17.53 -18.79
N GLY A 712 8.50 17.09 -19.82
CA GLY A 712 8.33 15.67 -20.13
C GLY A 712 9.65 14.98 -20.40
N ARG A 713 10.52 15.59 -21.22
CA ARG A 713 11.85 15.06 -21.54
C ARG A 713 12.73 14.95 -20.29
N LEU A 714 12.75 15.99 -19.46
CA LEU A 714 13.51 16.00 -18.20
C LEU A 714 13.15 14.84 -17.26
N TRP A 715 11.91 14.34 -17.32
CA TRP A 715 11.43 13.23 -16.49
C TRP A 715 11.51 11.87 -17.18
N SER A 716 11.63 11.81 -18.51
CA SER A 716 11.73 10.55 -19.25
C SER A 716 13.14 9.95 -19.25
N VAL A 717 14.18 10.77 -19.17
CA VAL A 717 15.58 10.31 -19.16
C VAL A 717 16.07 10.13 -17.73
N ALA A 718 16.64 8.98 -17.40
CA ALA A 718 17.22 8.71 -16.08
C ALA A 718 18.30 9.76 -15.76
N ALA A 719 18.21 10.40 -14.60
CA ALA A 719 19.17 11.44 -14.24
C ALA A 719 20.53 10.79 -13.84
N PRO A 720 21.67 11.39 -14.21
CA PRO A 720 22.97 10.87 -13.82
C PRO A 720 23.15 10.86 -12.30
N SER A 721 23.85 9.85 -11.78
CA SER A 721 24.27 9.83 -10.38
C SER A 721 25.71 10.31 -10.26
N LEU A 722 25.94 11.44 -9.62
CA LEU A 722 27.28 12.00 -9.45
C LEU A 722 27.99 11.35 -8.25
N PRO A 723 29.19 10.76 -8.43
CA PRO A 723 30.00 10.30 -7.31
C PRO A 723 30.51 11.51 -6.51
N ARG A 724 30.22 11.57 -5.21
CA ARG A 724 30.78 12.57 -4.30
C ARG A 724 31.89 11.92 -3.48
N ARG A 725 33.12 12.38 -3.62
CA ARG A 725 34.23 11.94 -2.76
C ARG A 725 34.21 12.78 -1.49
N THR A 726 33.66 12.21 -0.42
CA THR A 726 33.96 12.70 0.93
C THR A 726 35.15 11.90 1.47
N ASN A 727 35.99 12.50 2.32
CA ASN A 727 37.30 11.96 2.73
C ASN A 727 37.34 10.49 3.20
N PHE A 728 36.19 9.85 3.47
CA PHE A 728 36.12 8.43 3.84
C PHE A 728 34.95 7.61 3.22
N LEU A 729 34.06 8.21 2.42
CA LEU A 729 32.91 7.50 1.80
C LEU A 729 32.52 8.12 0.45
N THR A 730 32.28 7.27 -0.56
CA THR A 730 31.72 7.69 -1.86
C THR A 730 30.20 7.77 -1.74
N VAL A 731 29.64 8.97 -1.56
CA VAL A 731 28.18 9.17 -1.52
C VAL A 731 27.71 9.55 -2.92
N ARG A 732 26.77 8.80 -3.51
CA ARG A 732 26.17 9.18 -4.81
C ARG A 732 25.08 10.24 -4.60
N THR A 733 25.17 11.35 -5.31
CA THR A 733 24.08 12.34 -5.39
C THR A 733 23.31 12.12 -6.68
N ASP A 734 22.01 11.88 -6.56
CA ASP A 734 21.12 11.67 -7.69
C ASP A 734 20.61 13.01 -8.24
N LEU A 735 20.89 13.31 -9.51
CA LEU A 735 20.43 14.53 -10.18
C LEU A 735 18.90 14.57 -10.38
N ALA A 736 18.19 13.44 -10.20
CA ALA A 736 16.73 13.39 -10.31
C ALA A 736 16.04 14.34 -9.32
N GLN A 737 16.71 14.67 -8.20
CA GLN A 737 16.20 15.57 -7.17
C GLN A 737 16.16 17.05 -7.61
N TRP A 738 16.85 17.41 -8.70
CA TRP A 738 17.01 18.79 -9.19
C TRP A 738 16.26 19.04 -10.51
N ARG A 739 15.44 18.09 -10.97
CA ARG A 739 14.69 18.20 -12.23
C ARG A 739 13.75 19.41 -12.29
N VAL A 740 13.18 19.81 -11.16
CA VAL A 740 12.30 20.99 -11.10
C VAL A 740 13.11 22.27 -11.19
N ASP A 741 14.24 22.38 -10.50
CA ASP A 741 15.12 23.54 -10.61
C ASP A 741 15.68 23.68 -12.04
N LEU A 742 16.01 22.56 -12.67
CA LEU A 742 16.43 22.53 -14.06
C LEU A 742 15.30 22.92 -15.03
N ALA A 743 14.08 22.43 -14.79
CA ALA A 743 12.91 22.84 -15.57
C ALA A 743 12.65 24.34 -15.41
N GLU A 744 12.75 24.89 -14.20
CA GLU A 744 12.58 26.32 -13.95
C GLU A 744 13.62 27.13 -14.72
N ILE A 745 14.91 26.77 -14.62
CA ILE A 745 15.99 27.44 -15.36
C ILE A 745 15.73 27.41 -16.87
N VAL A 746 15.42 26.23 -17.42
CA VAL A 746 15.22 26.08 -18.87
C VAL A 746 13.96 26.81 -19.37
N LEU A 747 12.92 26.91 -18.53
CA LEU A 747 11.65 27.53 -18.90
C LEU A 747 11.62 29.05 -18.67
N ASP A 748 12.51 29.58 -17.84
CA ASP A 748 12.65 31.01 -17.53
C ASP A 748 13.56 31.75 -18.54
N GLY A 749 13.59 31.26 -19.80
CA GLY A 749 14.57 31.55 -20.86
C GLY A 749 14.63 32.99 -21.41
N ASP A 750 14.28 34.01 -20.63
CA ASP A 750 14.50 35.42 -20.96
C ASP A 750 15.95 35.89 -20.68
N GLU A 751 16.77 35.09 -19.96
CA GLU A 751 18.20 35.35 -19.83
C GLU A 751 18.99 34.79 -21.04
N PRO A 752 19.70 35.64 -21.82
CA PRO A 752 20.42 35.22 -23.04
C PRO A 752 21.50 34.17 -22.79
N ASP A 753 21.97 34.03 -21.55
CA ASP A 753 22.99 33.04 -21.18
C ASP A 753 22.43 31.62 -21.09
N VAL A 754 21.13 31.43 -20.80
CA VAL A 754 20.47 30.12 -20.59
C VAL A 754 20.24 29.36 -21.91
N ALA A 755 20.45 30.01 -23.05
CA ALA A 755 20.36 29.37 -24.37
C ALA A 755 21.52 28.39 -24.65
N THR A 756 22.54 28.32 -23.79
CA THR A 756 23.69 27.42 -23.95
C THR A 756 23.74 26.38 -22.82
N PRO A 757 24.33 25.20 -23.04
CA PRO A 757 24.44 24.18 -21.98
C PRO A 757 25.21 24.74 -20.78
N ASN A 758 26.24 25.55 -21.05
CA ASN A 758 27.07 26.17 -20.03
C ASN A 758 26.29 27.16 -19.17
N GLY A 759 25.36 27.94 -19.74
CA GLY A 759 24.53 28.85 -18.95
C GLY A 759 23.51 28.12 -18.08
N VAL A 760 22.89 27.05 -18.58
CA VAL A 760 22.00 26.19 -17.78
C VAL A 760 22.77 25.54 -16.63
N VAL A 761 23.97 25.00 -16.92
CA VAL A 761 24.87 24.41 -15.91
C VAL A 761 25.27 25.44 -14.87
N GLU A 762 25.61 26.66 -15.28
CA GLU A 762 26.02 27.74 -14.38
C GLU A 762 24.86 28.23 -13.50
N ALA A 763 23.66 28.36 -14.06
CA ALA A 763 22.46 28.71 -13.31
C ALA A 763 22.10 27.60 -12.29
N LEU A 764 22.20 26.33 -12.69
CA LEU A 764 21.98 25.20 -11.80
C LEU A 764 23.06 25.14 -10.71
N ARG A 765 24.31 25.46 -11.05
CA ARG A 765 25.44 25.53 -10.11
C ARG A 765 25.19 26.54 -9.00
N LYS A 766 24.64 27.71 -9.32
CA LYS A 766 24.29 28.74 -8.31
C LYS A 766 23.23 28.26 -7.30
N ARG A 767 22.38 27.30 -7.70
CA ARG A 767 21.31 26.74 -6.85
C ARG A 767 21.74 25.50 -6.05
N VAL A 768 22.85 24.84 -6.40
CA VAL A 768 23.35 23.61 -5.75
C VAL A 768 24.54 23.91 -4.82
N PRO A 769 24.43 23.69 -3.49
CA PRO A 769 25.53 23.96 -2.57
C PRO A 769 26.63 22.86 -2.65
N ARG A 770 27.82 23.16 -3.19
CA ARG A 770 28.98 22.25 -3.18
C ARG A 770 30.37 22.93 -3.07
N PRO A 771 31.40 22.21 -2.55
CA PRO A 771 32.79 22.67 -2.42
C PRO A 771 33.54 22.70 -3.76
N ALA A 772 34.53 23.59 -3.86
CA ALA A 772 35.16 24.01 -5.12
C ALA A 772 35.96 22.95 -5.91
N ALA A 773 36.11 21.73 -5.40
CA ALA A 773 36.96 20.69 -6.01
C ALA A 773 36.21 19.71 -6.94
N GLU A 774 34.88 19.82 -7.07
CA GLU A 774 34.04 18.92 -7.88
C GLU A 774 33.42 19.62 -9.12
N HIS A 775 34.02 20.72 -9.58
CA HIS A 775 33.40 21.61 -10.57
C HIS A 775 33.38 21.08 -12.01
N GLU A 776 34.41 20.35 -12.45
CA GLU A 776 34.51 19.90 -13.85
C GLU A 776 33.60 18.70 -14.15
N ASP A 777 33.57 17.70 -13.25
CA ASP A 777 32.72 16.51 -13.42
C ASP A 777 31.22 16.86 -13.40
N PHE A 778 30.81 17.83 -12.56
CA PHE A 778 29.41 18.28 -12.51
C PHE A 778 28.98 18.92 -13.83
N ALA A 779 29.80 19.81 -14.40
CA ALA A 779 29.49 20.50 -15.64
C ALA A 779 29.43 19.53 -16.83
N ALA A 780 30.36 18.58 -16.89
CA ALA A 780 30.40 17.57 -17.94
C ALA A 780 29.17 16.64 -17.92
N GLU A 781 28.79 16.15 -16.74
CA GLU A 781 27.67 15.21 -16.58
C GLU A 781 26.31 15.88 -16.78
N VAL A 782 26.12 17.11 -16.25
CA VAL A 782 24.89 17.87 -16.49
C VAL A 782 24.81 18.31 -17.96
N GLY A 783 25.93 18.72 -18.55
CA GLY A 783 26.01 19.05 -19.98
C GLY A 783 25.64 17.87 -20.87
N ALA A 784 26.22 16.68 -20.61
CA ALA A 784 25.89 15.46 -21.33
C ALA A 784 24.41 15.09 -21.20
N TRP A 785 23.85 15.22 -20.00
CA TRP A 785 22.43 14.97 -19.76
C TRP A 785 21.52 15.96 -20.52
N LEU A 786 21.88 17.25 -20.57
CA LEU A 786 21.14 18.26 -21.32
C LEU A 786 21.14 18.01 -22.84
N VAL A 787 22.27 17.50 -23.37
CA VAL A 787 22.38 17.06 -24.77
C VAL A 787 21.53 15.82 -25.04
N GLU A 788 21.57 14.82 -24.14
CA GLU A 788 20.73 13.61 -24.26
C GLU A 788 19.23 13.95 -24.24
N LEU A 789 18.85 14.97 -23.45
CA LEU A 789 17.49 15.49 -23.38
C LEU A 789 17.07 16.30 -24.62
N GLY A 790 17.99 16.58 -25.55
CA GLY A 790 17.76 17.43 -26.72
C GLY A 790 17.33 18.84 -26.36
N LEU A 791 17.72 19.33 -25.18
CA LEU A 791 17.40 20.70 -24.73
C LEU A 791 18.41 21.72 -25.25
N VAL A 792 19.59 21.26 -25.64
CA VAL A 792 20.62 22.08 -26.26
C VAL A 792 21.34 21.29 -27.35
N ALA A 793 21.82 21.98 -28.38
CA ALA A 793 22.46 21.40 -29.56
C ALA A 793 23.94 21.04 -29.35
#